data_AF-A0A955SJ98-F1
#
_entry.id   AF-A0A955SJ98-F1
#
_cell.length_a   1.000
_cell.length_b   1.000
_cell.length_c   1.000
_cell.angle_alpha   90.00
_cell.angle_beta   90.00
_cell.angle_gamma   90.00
#
_symmetry.space_group_name_H-M   'P 1'
#
loop_
_entity.id
_entity.type
_entity.pdbx_description
1 polymer ?
#
loop_
_entity_poly.entity_id
_entity_poly.type
_entity_poly.pdbx_seq_one_letter_code
_entity_poly.pdbx_strand_id
1 'polypeptide(L)'
;HFKSKTLSLLFKVAEGPEGMAAALDQLCQQASKAIKDGEKFLILSDRGVNAEWAPIPSLLGVSAVHHHLVREETRTEVGLILETGEPRDVHHFACLIGYGAGAINPYLVFESLVDMEREGYFPESIDAGTAETKFIKAVNKGLLKIFSKMGISTVQSYCGAQIFEALGLSSKLIDRFFTGTASRIEGIGLREVGEETLRRHAMAYRPVPMRQLDFGGEIHYRIQGEYHNWNPETIYKLQHSARANDAKAYADFAALVNKENRQRSNLRGLFEFNWAAEPISLEEVEPASEIMKRFTTGAMSFGAISKEAHETLAIAMNRIGAKSNTGEGGEDPERFESLPNGDSKNSYIKQVASGRFGVTAHYLVNAKELQIKMAQGAKPGEGGQLPGHKVDEFIAKLRYSTPGVQLISPPPHHDIYSIEDLAQLIFDLKNSNPQAAVSVKLVSEVGVGTVAAGVSKAHADKVLISGDSGGTGASPLSSIKYAGIPWELGLAETHQTLVLNDLRGRIRVETDGQLKTGRDVVIATLLGAEEFGFSTAPLIVEGCIMMRKCHLNTCPVGVATQDGELRKQFTGKPEHVVNFFTFVAEEIRSLMAKLGFRTMREMIGRVDKLQVQKAVDHWKAKGLDLSPLLVKPDVGPEVATSCVQEQDHGLKGILDNQLVELCQPAIDRGEPVSLDLPIRNVNRTTGTVLSSYIARKYGPEGLPPDTIRIKFTGSAGQSFGAFLSKGITLILEGESNDYLGKGLSGGTIIVVPPKGVTYLPEDTILIGNTSLYGATGGEGYFYGIAGERFAVRNSGARAVIDGTGDHGCEYMTGGVVVVLGKTGRNFAAGMSGGDAYVLDEDGQFPARCNMGMVELEPVVSSEDKQTLRGLVEAHFRYTQSVNARRVLESWDMMLPKFVKVMPSDYKRVLQERKTALAKEHAQREREAVSRG
;
A
#
# COMPACT_ATOMS: atom_id res chain seq x y z
N HIS A 1 -4.14 0.59 -48.48
CA HIS A 1 -5.23 0.16 -47.57
C HIS A 1 -4.85 -1.20 -47.01
N PHE A 2 -4.75 -1.32 -45.67
CA PHE A 2 -4.63 -2.63 -45.04
C PHE A 2 -5.97 -3.36 -45.14
N LYS A 3 -5.96 -4.66 -45.45
CA LYS A 3 -7.17 -5.48 -45.46
C LYS A 3 -7.51 -5.93 -44.04
N SER A 4 -8.81 -6.03 -43.75
CA SER A 4 -9.32 -6.59 -42.50
C SER A 4 -10.39 -7.64 -42.76
N LYS A 5 -10.50 -8.60 -41.83
CA LYS A 5 -11.53 -9.64 -41.85
C LYS A 5 -12.17 -9.81 -40.48
N THR A 6 -13.50 -9.86 -40.45
CA THR A 6 -14.27 -10.16 -39.24
C THR A 6 -14.43 -11.67 -39.07
N LEU A 7 -14.09 -12.17 -37.88
CA LEU A 7 -14.24 -13.56 -37.47
C LEU A 7 -15.26 -13.63 -36.31
N SER A 8 -16.17 -14.60 -36.38
CA SER A 8 -17.26 -14.71 -35.41
C SER A 8 -16.80 -15.36 -34.11
N LEU A 9 -17.17 -14.75 -32.98
CA LEU A 9 -17.04 -15.30 -31.62
C LEU A 9 -18.34 -15.95 -31.16
N LEU A 10 -19.01 -16.71 -32.02
CA LEU A 10 -20.29 -17.36 -31.70
C LEU A 10 -20.19 -18.89 -31.81
N PHE A 11 -20.95 -19.58 -30.98
CA PHE A 11 -21.16 -21.02 -31.07
C PHE A 11 -22.65 -21.38 -30.91
N LYS A 12 -23.08 -22.52 -31.44
CA LYS A 12 -24.49 -22.91 -31.43
C LYS A 12 -24.91 -23.41 -30.06
N VAL A 13 -26.03 -22.87 -29.56
CA VAL A 13 -26.66 -23.31 -28.31
C VAL A 13 -27.03 -24.81 -28.36
N ALA A 14 -27.48 -25.28 -29.53
CA ALA A 14 -27.91 -26.67 -29.74
C ALA A 14 -26.77 -27.70 -29.61
N GLU A 15 -25.51 -27.28 -29.72
CA GLU A 15 -24.34 -28.16 -29.57
C GLU A 15 -23.94 -28.35 -28.09
N GLY A 16 -24.61 -27.63 -27.18
CA GLY A 16 -24.33 -27.68 -25.75
C GLY A 16 -22.93 -27.16 -25.40
N PRO A 17 -22.46 -27.41 -24.16
CA PRO A 17 -21.17 -26.92 -23.69
C PRO A 17 -19.97 -27.40 -24.52
N GLU A 18 -20.07 -28.58 -25.14
CA GLU A 18 -18.99 -29.18 -25.95
C GLU A 18 -18.78 -28.44 -27.29
N GLY A 19 -19.81 -27.77 -27.81
CA GLY A 19 -19.71 -26.98 -29.04
C GLY A 19 -18.68 -25.84 -28.97
N MET A 20 -18.39 -25.33 -27.77
CA MET A 20 -17.41 -24.26 -27.56
C MET A 20 -15.99 -24.66 -28.01
N ALA A 21 -15.60 -25.92 -27.80
CA ALA A 21 -14.27 -26.40 -28.21
C ALA A 21 -14.09 -26.36 -29.73
N ALA A 22 -15.07 -26.90 -30.45
CA ALA A 22 -15.06 -26.92 -31.91
C ALA A 22 -15.10 -25.49 -32.50
N ALA A 23 -15.89 -24.59 -31.89
CA ALA A 23 -15.97 -23.20 -32.34
C ALA A 23 -14.64 -22.46 -32.17
N LEU A 24 -13.91 -22.68 -31.08
CA LEU A 24 -12.57 -22.10 -30.87
C LEU A 24 -11.55 -22.65 -31.87
N ASP A 25 -11.59 -23.94 -32.18
CA ASP A 25 -10.69 -24.54 -33.18
C ASP A 25 -10.96 -23.97 -34.58
N GLN A 26 -12.23 -23.82 -34.95
CA GLN A 26 -12.63 -23.19 -36.20
C GLN A 26 -12.21 -21.73 -36.26
N LEU A 27 -12.37 -20.97 -35.17
CA LEU A 27 -11.92 -19.59 -35.07
C LEU A 27 -10.41 -19.46 -35.33
N CYS A 28 -9.61 -20.32 -34.69
CA CYS A 28 -8.16 -20.35 -34.87
C CYS A 28 -7.77 -20.67 -36.33
N GLN A 29 -8.40 -21.67 -36.94
CA GLN A 29 -8.16 -22.02 -38.35
C GLN A 29 -8.56 -20.89 -39.31
N GLN A 30 -9.67 -20.21 -39.04
CA GLN A 30 -10.11 -19.07 -39.83
C GLN A 30 -9.13 -17.89 -39.71
N ALA A 31 -8.54 -17.66 -38.54
CA ALA A 31 -7.51 -16.66 -38.33
C ALA A 31 -6.25 -16.97 -39.16
N SER A 32 -5.73 -18.19 -39.11
CA SER A 32 -4.57 -18.61 -39.92
C SER A 32 -4.85 -18.49 -41.42
N LYS A 33 -6.06 -18.86 -41.85
CA LYS A 33 -6.47 -18.70 -43.26
C LYS A 33 -6.52 -17.23 -43.66
N ALA A 34 -7.09 -16.36 -42.82
CA ALA A 34 -7.17 -14.93 -43.10
C ALA A 34 -5.78 -14.30 -43.30
N ILE A 35 -4.81 -14.66 -42.47
CA ILE A 35 -3.43 -14.19 -42.61
C ILE A 35 -2.83 -14.66 -43.95
N LYS A 36 -3.03 -15.94 -44.31
CA LYS A 36 -2.60 -16.48 -45.62
C LYS A 36 -3.28 -15.77 -46.80
N ASP A 37 -4.52 -15.32 -46.64
CA ASP A 37 -5.27 -14.54 -47.64
C ASP A 37 -4.77 -13.06 -47.72
N GLY A 38 -3.82 -12.66 -46.88
CA GLY A 38 -3.17 -11.34 -46.88
C GLY A 38 -3.81 -10.30 -45.95
N GLU A 39 -4.67 -10.73 -45.02
CA GLU A 39 -5.30 -9.85 -44.03
C GLU A 39 -4.30 -9.34 -42.99
N LYS A 40 -4.37 -8.04 -42.66
CA LYS A 40 -3.47 -7.40 -41.67
C LYS A 40 -4.17 -7.01 -40.37
N PHE A 41 -5.50 -7.09 -40.33
CA PHE A 41 -6.28 -6.93 -39.12
C PHE A 41 -7.38 -8.00 -39.05
N LEU A 42 -7.49 -8.67 -37.90
CA LEU A 42 -8.59 -9.58 -37.60
C LEU A 42 -9.50 -8.91 -36.58
N ILE A 43 -10.78 -8.80 -36.91
CA ILE A 43 -11.81 -8.29 -36.01
C ILE A 43 -12.54 -9.50 -35.43
N LEU A 44 -12.28 -9.83 -34.18
CA LEU A 44 -13.01 -10.88 -33.46
C LEU A 44 -14.31 -10.25 -32.93
N SER A 45 -15.48 -10.76 -33.33
CA SER A 45 -16.75 -10.11 -33.00
C SER A 45 -17.78 -11.08 -32.43
N ASP A 46 -18.36 -10.73 -31.28
CA ASP A 46 -19.53 -11.42 -30.71
C ASP A 46 -20.85 -10.83 -31.23
N ARG A 47 -20.84 -9.90 -32.20
CA ARG A 47 -22.09 -9.44 -32.82
C ARG A 47 -22.81 -10.61 -33.50
N GLY A 48 -24.13 -10.67 -33.28
CA GLY A 48 -24.99 -11.73 -33.80
C GLY A 48 -25.52 -12.71 -32.76
N VAL A 49 -25.21 -12.51 -31.47
CA VAL A 49 -25.86 -13.26 -30.36
C VAL A 49 -27.38 -13.17 -30.49
N ASN A 50 -28.02 -14.34 -30.51
CA ASN A 50 -29.46 -14.50 -30.62
C ASN A 50 -29.89 -15.79 -29.90
N ALA A 51 -31.16 -16.20 -30.04
CA ALA A 51 -31.66 -17.40 -29.37
C ALA A 51 -30.95 -18.71 -29.77
N GLU A 52 -30.31 -18.76 -30.94
CA GLU A 52 -29.62 -19.95 -31.48
C GLU A 52 -28.09 -19.89 -31.28
N TRP A 53 -27.52 -18.69 -31.20
CA TRP A 53 -26.08 -18.45 -31.12
C TRP A 53 -25.70 -17.78 -29.81
N ALA A 54 -24.86 -18.45 -29.04
CA ALA A 54 -24.28 -17.93 -27.82
C ALA A 54 -22.87 -17.35 -28.07
N PRO A 55 -22.46 -16.32 -27.32
CA PRO A 55 -21.13 -15.75 -27.45
C PRO A 55 -20.07 -16.66 -26.82
N ILE A 56 -18.94 -16.84 -27.49
CA ILE A 56 -17.70 -17.31 -26.87
C ILE A 56 -17.24 -16.20 -25.92
N PRO A 57 -16.89 -16.49 -24.65
CA PRO A 57 -16.33 -15.48 -23.74
C PRO A 57 -15.16 -14.75 -24.40
N SER A 58 -15.22 -13.42 -24.39
CA SER A 58 -14.39 -12.60 -25.27
C SER A 58 -12.91 -12.75 -24.96
N LEU A 59 -12.58 -12.87 -23.66
CA LEU A 59 -11.24 -13.16 -23.19
C LEU A 59 -10.71 -14.50 -23.71
N LEU A 60 -11.53 -15.55 -23.66
CA LEU A 60 -11.16 -16.87 -24.16
C LEU A 60 -10.96 -16.85 -25.68
N GLY A 61 -11.85 -16.20 -26.43
CA GLY A 61 -11.76 -16.09 -27.88
C GLY A 61 -10.51 -15.34 -28.35
N VAL A 62 -10.23 -14.17 -27.75
CA VAL A 62 -9.01 -13.39 -28.05
C VAL A 62 -7.76 -14.19 -27.71
N SER A 63 -7.71 -14.77 -26.50
CA SER A 63 -6.54 -15.48 -26.02
C SER A 63 -6.27 -16.74 -26.84
N ALA A 64 -7.32 -17.47 -27.24
CA ALA A 64 -7.21 -18.62 -28.13
C ALA A 64 -6.54 -18.25 -29.47
N VAL A 65 -7.03 -17.20 -30.14
CA VAL A 65 -6.45 -16.73 -31.40
C VAL A 65 -5.03 -16.21 -31.17
N HIS A 66 -4.79 -15.42 -30.13
CA HIS A 66 -3.46 -14.89 -29.81
C HIS A 66 -2.44 -16.02 -29.66
N HIS A 67 -2.71 -16.99 -28.79
CA HIS A 67 -1.78 -18.09 -28.52
C HIS A 67 -1.63 -19.07 -29.68
N HIS A 68 -2.71 -19.31 -30.44
CA HIS A 68 -2.65 -20.09 -31.67
C HIS A 68 -1.68 -19.47 -32.67
N LEU A 69 -1.82 -18.16 -32.93
CA LEU A 69 -0.95 -17.44 -33.86
C LEU A 69 0.48 -17.30 -33.34
N VAL A 70 0.70 -17.27 -32.03
CA VAL A 70 2.05 -17.32 -31.45
C VAL A 70 2.70 -18.68 -31.71
N ARG A 71 1.96 -19.78 -31.52
CA ARG A 71 2.44 -21.14 -31.81
C ARG A 71 2.74 -21.37 -33.29
N GLU A 72 1.99 -20.73 -34.17
CA GLU A 72 2.24 -20.76 -35.62
C GLU A 72 3.28 -19.72 -36.08
N GLU A 73 3.85 -18.93 -35.17
CA GLU A 73 4.82 -17.85 -35.46
C GLU A 73 4.28 -16.71 -36.36
N THR A 74 2.98 -16.67 -36.62
CA THR A 74 2.32 -15.67 -37.48
C THR A 74 1.72 -14.49 -36.70
N ARG A 75 1.84 -14.46 -35.36
CA ARG A 75 1.21 -13.41 -34.53
C ARG A 75 1.69 -11.99 -34.88
N THR A 76 2.94 -11.83 -35.28
CA THR A 76 3.54 -10.52 -35.63
C THR A 76 3.02 -9.97 -36.96
N GLU A 77 2.35 -10.78 -37.77
CA GLU A 77 1.88 -10.39 -39.10
C GLU A 77 0.55 -9.63 -39.08
N VAL A 78 -0.14 -9.60 -37.94
CA VAL A 78 -1.54 -9.18 -37.85
C VAL A 78 -1.87 -8.40 -36.57
N GLY A 79 -2.77 -7.42 -36.67
CA GLY A 79 -3.41 -6.77 -35.51
C GLY A 79 -4.69 -7.50 -35.10
N LEU A 80 -4.91 -7.70 -33.80
CA LEU A 80 -6.16 -8.24 -33.26
C LEU A 80 -7.02 -7.11 -32.70
N ILE A 81 -8.22 -6.96 -33.23
CA ILE A 81 -9.25 -6.01 -32.78
C ILE A 81 -10.40 -6.84 -32.23
N LEU A 82 -10.88 -6.49 -31.04
CA LEU A 82 -12.04 -7.14 -30.44
C LEU A 82 -13.24 -6.21 -30.51
N GLU A 83 -14.35 -6.69 -31.08
CA GLU A 83 -15.66 -6.06 -30.98
C GLU A 83 -16.55 -6.92 -30.08
N THR A 84 -16.98 -6.38 -28.94
CA THR A 84 -17.64 -7.19 -27.92
C THR A 84 -18.65 -6.43 -27.07
N GLY A 85 -19.70 -7.13 -26.62
CA GLY A 85 -20.64 -6.62 -25.62
C GLY A 85 -20.25 -6.88 -24.15
N GLU A 86 -19.18 -7.62 -23.87
CA GLU A 86 -18.85 -8.12 -22.52
C GLU A 86 -18.09 -7.15 -21.58
N PRO A 87 -17.03 -6.42 -22.03
CA PRO A 87 -16.20 -5.61 -21.15
C PRO A 87 -16.91 -4.33 -20.73
N ARG A 88 -16.79 -3.99 -19.44
CA ARG A 88 -17.47 -2.85 -18.79
C ARG A 88 -16.69 -2.30 -17.60
N ASP A 89 -15.94 -3.17 -16.93
CA ASP A 89 -14.98 -2.82 -15.89
C ASP A 89 -13.57 -2.67 -16.49
N VAL A 90 -12.76 -1.77 -15.94
CA VAL A 90 -11.35 -1.57 -16.28
C VAL A 90 -10.56 -2.88 -16.29
N HIS A 91 -10.82 -3.78 -15.34
CA HIS A 91 -10.13 -5.07 -15.29
C HIS A 91 -10.41 -5.94 -16.52
N HIS A 92 -11.63 -5.89 -17.09
CA HIS A 92 -11.94 -6.63 -18.31
C HIS A 92 -11.08 -6.15 -19.48
N PHE A 93 -10.95 -4.82 -19.65
CA PHE A 93 -10.09 -4.25 -20.68
C PHE A 93 -8.61 -4.63 -20.46
N ALA A 94 -8.14 -4.62 -19.21
CA ALA A 94 -6.78 -5.03 -18.89
C ALA A 94 -6.53 -6.50 -19.26
N CYS A 95 -7.43 -7.42 -18.90
CA CYS A 95 -7.31 -8.83 -19.30
C CYS A 95 -7.26 -8.96 -20.82
N LEU A 96 -8.21 -8.36 -21.53
CA LEU A 96 -8.27 -8.44 -22.99
C LEU A 96 -6.97 -7.98 -23.67
N ILE A 97 -6.39 -6.86 -23.21
CA ILE A 97 -5.10 -6.36 -23.71
C ILE A 97 -3.96 -7.31 -23.32
N GLY A 98 -3.91 -7.72 -22.05
CA GLY A 98 -2.87 -8.60 -21.50
C GLY A 98 -2.81 -9.98 -22.15
N TYR A 99 -3.90 -10.42 -22.78
CA TYR A 99 -3.99 -11.66 -23.57
C TYR A 99 -4.07 -11.43 -25.09
N GLY A 100 -3.74 -10.21 -25.55
CA GLY A 100 -3.33 -9.98 -26.94
C GLY A 100 -4.23 -9.13 -27.81
N ALA A 101 -5.30 -8.53 -27.28
CA ALA A 101 -6.09 -7.53 -28.02
C ALA A 101 -5.29 -6.24 -28.18
N GLY A 102 -5.18 -5.75 -29.43
CA GLY A 102 -4.54 -4.46 -29.74
C GLY A 102 -5.51 -3.28 -29.69
N ALA A 103 -6.81 -3.53 -29.90
CA ALA A 103 -7.88 -2.54 -29.75
C ALA A 103 -9.18 -3.24 -29.33
N ILE A 104 -10.05 -2.52 -28.61
CA ILE A 104 -11.31 -3.03 -28.09
C ILE A 104 -12.43 -2.04 -28.42
N ASN A 105 -13.49 -2.51 -29.07
CA ASN A 105 -14.74 -1.82 -29.28
C ASN A 105 -15.82 -2.42 -28.34
N PRO A 106 -16.09 -1.82 -27.17
CA PRO A 106 -17.06 -2.31 -26.20
C PRO A 106 -18.49 -1.87 -26.56
N TYR A 107 -19.01 -2.31 -27.72
CA TYR A 107 -20.20 -1.70 -28.33
C TYR A 107 -21.41 -1.68 -27.39
N LEU A 108 -21.62 -2.72 -26.56
CA LEU A 108 -22.82 -2.80 -25.72
C LEU A 108 -22.78 -1.78 -24.58
N VAL A 109 -21.60 -1.36 -24.12
CA VAL A 109 -21.50 -0.26 -23.15
C VAL A 109 -21.96 1.03 -23.79
N PHE A 110 -21.56 1.30 -25.04
CA PHE A 110 -21.98 2.52 -25.74
C PHE A 110 -23.48 2.54 -26.00
N GLU A 111 -24.06 1.41 -26.42
CA GLU A 111 -25.53 1.28 -26.55
C GLU A 111 -26.23 1.47 -25.18
N SER A 112 -25.64 0.96 -24.10
CA SER A 112 -26.19 1.16 -22.75
C SER A 112 -26.18 2.63 -22.33
N LEU A 113 -25.16 3.40 -22.71
CA LEU A 113 -25.11 4.84 -22.43
C LEU A 113 -26.20 5.61 -23.19
N VAL A 114 -26.47 5.22 -24.43
CA VAL A 114 -27.57 5.80 -25.24
C VAL A 114 -28.94 5.49 -24.60
N ASP A 115 -29.16 4.27 -24.14
CA ASP A 115 -30.41 3.92 -23.47
C ASP A 115 -30.55 4.60 -22.10
N MET A 116 -29.46 4.74 -21.33
CA MET A 116 -29.45 5.49 -20.07
C MET A 116 -29.81 6.97 -20.26
N GLU A 117 -29.37 7.60 -21.36
CA GLU A 117 -29.78 8.96 -21.73
C GLU A 117 -31.28 9.01 -22.03
N ARG A 118 -31.79 8.09 -22.85
CA ARG A 118 -33.23 8.01 -23.21
C ARG A 118 -34.13 7.81 -21.98
N GLU A 119 -33.67 7.05 -21.00
CA GLU A 119 -34.39 6.79 -19.75
C GLU A 119 -34.21 7.89 -18.70
N GLY A 120 -33.40 8.93 -18.97
CA GLY A 120 -33.23 10.07 -18.08
C GLY A 120 -32.32 9.81 -16.87
N TYR A 121 -31.40 8.85 -16.95
CA TYR A 121 -30.44 8.58 -15.87
C TYR A 121 -29.32 9.62 -15.77
N PHE A 122 -29.06 10.37 -16.84
CA PHE A 122 -28.06 11.42 -16.84
C PHE A 122 -28.64 12.78 -16.45
N PRO A 123 -27.86 13.64 -15.76
CA PRO A 123 -28.21 15.05 -15.63
C PRO A 123 -28.37 15.69 -17.01
N GLU A 124 -29.24 16.70 -17.14
CA GLU A 124 -29.52 17.41 -18.41
C GLU A 124 -28.27 17.96 -19.14
N SER A 125 -27.16 18.12 -18.42
CA SER A 125 -25.88 18.61 -18.95
C SER A 125 -24.98 17.53 -19.57
N ILE A 126 -25.41 16.27 -19.60
CA ILE A 126 -24.62 15.14 -20.10
C ILE A 126 -25.44 14.36 -21.12
N ASP A 127 -25.05 14.47 -22.39
CA ASP A 127 -25.54 13.62 -23.47
C ASP A 127 -24.75 12.30 -23.59
N ALA A 128 -25.23 11.36 -24.39
CA ALA A 128 -24.57 10.06 -24.58
C ALA A 128 -23.14 10.18 -25.14
N GLY A 129 -22.88 11.11 -26.08
CA GLY A 129 -21.54 11.31 -26.65
C GLY A 129 -20.53 11.84 -25.62
N THR A 130 -20.97 12.74 -24.74
CA THR A 130 -20.19 13.20 -23.59
C THR A 130 -19.96 12.08 -22.59
N ALA A 131 -20.98 11.25 -22.33
CA ALA A 131 -20.85 10.08 -21.45
C ALA A 131 -19.83 9.06 -22.00
N GLU A 132 -19.85 8.79 -23.30
CA GLU A 132 -18.88 7.92 -23.99
C GLU A 132 -17.45 8.43 -23.81
N THR A 133 -17.22 9.72 -24.08
CA THR A 133 -15.89 10.34 -23.91
C THR A 133 -15.41 10.22 -22.46
N LYS A 134 -16.30 10.42 -21.49
CA LYS A 134 -15.99 10.26 -20.05
C LYS A 134 -15.70 8.80 -19.69
N PHE A 135 -16.43 7.84 -20.25
CA PHE A 135 -16.19 6.41 -20.07
C PHE A 135 -14.81 6.01 -20.58
N ILE A 136 -14.46 6.37 -21.82
CA ILE A 136 -13.15 6.10 -22.43
C ILE A 136 -12.04 6.69 -21.57
N LYS A 137 -12.19 7.95 -21.12
CA LYS A 137 -11.23 8.60 -20.21
C LYS A 137 -11.08 7.84 -18.89
N ALA A 138 -12.16 7.34 -18.31
CA ALA A 138 -12.13 6.57 -17.06
C ALA A 138 -11.43 5.22 -17.25
N VAL A 139 -11.73 4.49 -18.32
CA VAL A 139 -11.05 3.24 -18.68
C VAL A 139 -9.57 3.46 -18.89
N ASN A 140 -9.17 4.46 -19.67
CA ASN A 140 -7.76 4.78 -19.92
C ASN A 140 -7.00 5.10 -18.63
N LYS A 141 -7.59 5.91 -17.73
CA LYS A 141 -7.00 6.17 -16.41
C LYS A 141 -6.89 4.90 -15.56
N GLY A 142 -7.90 4.05 -15.60
CA GLY A 142 -7.89 2.77 -14.90
C GLY A 142 -6.84 1.79 -15.44
N LEU A 143 -6.65 1.74 -16.75
CA LEU A 143 -5.64 0.92 -17.40
C LEU A 143 -4.22 1.36 -17.00
N LEU A 144 -3.91 2.66 -17.11
CA LEU A 144 -2.64 3.21 -16.65
C LEU A 144 -2.37 2.86 -15.18
N LYS A 145 -3.43 2.88 -14.36
CA LYS A 145 -3.36 2.50 -12.96
C LYS A 145 -3.07 1.03 -12.75
N ILE A 146 -3.63 0.13 -13.56
CA ILE A 146 -3.31 -1.31 -13.50
C ILE A 146 -1.87 -1.55 -13.94
N PHE A 147 -1.41 -0.91 -15.01
CA PHE A 147 -0.03 -1.08 -15.51
C PHE A 147 1.00 -0.62 -14.47
N SER A 148 0.74 0.52 -13.81
CA SER A 148 1.64 1.07 -12.81
C SER A 148 1.79 0.19 -11.57
N LYS A 149 0.86 -0.74 -11.28
CA LYS A 149 0.97 -1.66 -10.14
C LYS A 149 2.22 -2.53 -10.21
N MET A 150 2.68 -2.83 -11.43
CA MET A 150 3.90 -3.61 -11.70
C MET A 150 5.02 -2.75 -12.31
N GLY A 151 4.91 -1.42 -12.24
CA GLY A 151 5.90 -0.50 -12.82
C GLY A 151 5.92 -0.45 -14.36
N ILE A 152 4.89 -0.97 -15.04
CA ILE A 152 4.83 -0.96 -16.50
C ILE A 152 4.33 0.40 -17.00
N SER A 153 5.08 1.01 -17.91
CA SER A 153 4.83 2.38 -18.40
C SER A 153 4.12 2.45 -19.76
N THR A 154 4.07 1.36 -20.54
CA THR A 154 3.48 1.39 -21.90
C THR A 154 2.47 0.26 -22.13
N VAL A 155 1.42 0.56 -22.90
CA VAL A 155 0.43 -0.44 -23.34
C VAL A 155 1.08 -1.51 -24.21
N GLN A 156 2.08 -1.13 -25.03
CA GLN A 156 2.78 -2.05 -25.91
C GLN A 156 3.50 -3.15 -25.13
N SER A 157 4.18 -2.79 -24.03
CA SER A 157 4.82 -3.77 -23.15
C SER A 157 3.82 -4.60 -22.35
N TYR A 158 2.62 -4.07 -22.08
CA TYR A 158 1.58 -4.79 -21.35
C TYR A 158 0.80 -5.78 -22.23
N CYS A 159 0.64 -5.47 -23.52
CA CYS A 159 -0.10 -6.31 -24.46
C CYS A 159 0.55 -7.68 -24.62
N GLY A 160 -0.18 -8.74 -24.31
CA GLY A 160 0.33 -10.13 -24.33
C GLY A 160 1.25 -10.51 -23.16
N ALA A 161 1.50 -9.61 -22.19
CA ALA A 161 2.42 -9.86 -21.09
C ALA A 161 1.85 -10.75 -19.96
N GLN A 162 0.54 -11.00 -19.95
CA GLN A 162 -0.14 -11.87 -18.98
C GLN A 162 0.19 -11.55 -17.51
N ILE A 163 0.06 -10.29 -17.11
CA ILE A 163 0.29 -9.84 -15.73
C ILE A 163 -0.91 -10.19 -14.84
N PHE A 164 -1.22 -11.48 -14.75
CA PHE A 164 -2.36 -12.05 -14.06
C PHE A 164 -2.02 -13.41 -13.46
N GLU A 165 -2.74 -13.78 -12.40
CA GLU A 165 -2.76 -15.13 -11.84
C GLU A 165 -4.17 -15.69 -11.96
N ALA A 166 -4.31 -16.94 -12.41
CA ALA A 166 -5.59 -17.61 -12.54
C ALA A 166 -5.89 -18.47 -11.31
N LEU A 167 -7.01 -18.17 -10.64
CA LEU A 167 -7.54 -18.99 -9.56
C LEU A 167 -8.79 -19.74 -10.02
N GLY A 168 -8.79 -21.06 -9.88
CA GLY A 168 -9.95 -21.90 -10.21
C GLY A 168 -10.08 -22.25 -11.69
N LEU A 169 -9.01 -22.15 -12.49
CA LEU A 169 -8.97 -22.62 -13.88
C LEU A 169 -8.05 -23.84 -13.96
N SER A 170 -8.47 -24.87 -14.69
CA SER A 170 -7.64 -26.08 -14.87
C SER A 170 -6.39 -25.80 -15.71
N SER A 171 -5.29 -26.48 -15.38
CA SER A 171 -4.04 -26.38 -16.14
C SER A 171 -4.24 -26.71 -17.62
N LYS A 172 -5.11 -27.68 -17.95
CA LYS A 172 -5.47 -28.01 -19.34
C LYS A 172 -6.08 -26.82 -20.10
N LEU A 173 -6.91 -26.00 -19.45
CA LEU A 173 -7.48 -24.80 -20.06
C LEU A 173 -6.40 -23.73 -20.25
N ILE A 174 -5.56 -23.53 -19.23
CA ILE A 174 -4.43 -22.58 -19.25
C ILE A 174 -3.43 -22.94 -20.35
N ASP A 175 -2.95 -24.18 -20.40
CA ASP A 175 -1.96 -24.64 -21.37
C ASP A 175 -2.42 -24.39 -22.81
N ARG A 176 -3.72 -24.56 -23.07
CA ARG A 176 -4.28 -24.39 -24.40
C ARG A 176 -4.61 -22.95 -24.77
N PHE A 177 -5.10 -22.14 -23.83
CA PHE A 177 -5.67 -20.82 -24.18
C PHE A 177 -5.03 -19.65 -23.46
N PHE A 178 -4.28 -19.85 -22.39
CA PHE A 178 -3.65 -18.81 -21.56
C PHE A 178 -2.21 -19.21 -21.20
N THR A 179 -1.49 -19.79 -22.16
CA THR A 179 -0.22 -20.48 -21.93
C THR A 179 0.80 -19.57 -21.22
N GLY A 180 1.29 -20.01 -20.06
CA GLY A 180 2.26 -19.28 -19.23
C GLY A 180 1.66 -18.61 -18.00
N THR A 181 0.33 -18.49 -17.91
CA THR A 181 -0.35 -17.95 -16.73
C THR A 181 -0.29 -18.94 -15.55
N ALA A 182 0.07 -18.47 -14.37
CA ALA A 182 0.08 -19.31 -13.17
C ALA A 182 -1.34 -19.76 -12.77
N SER A 183 -1.54 -21.05 -12.50
CA SER A 183 -2.75 -21.57 -11.89
C SER A 183 -2.44 -22.74 -10.96
N ARG A 184 -2.51 -22.49 -9.64
CA ARG A 184 -1.90 -23.38 -8.63
C ARG A 184 -2.86 -24.36 -7.98
N ILE A 185 -4.16 -24.17 -8.19
CA ILE A 185 -5.21 -24.92 -7.48
C ILE A 185 -6.15 -25.66 -8.43
N GLU A 186 -5.79 -25.78 -9.71
CA GLU A 186 -6.67 -26.32 -10.76
C GLU A 186 -8.05 -25.64 -10.76
N GLY A 187 -9.05 -26.28 -11.36
CA GLY A 187 -10.43 -25.83 -11.29
C GLY A 187 -11.23 -26.18 -12.54
N ILE A 188 -11.99 -25.22 -13.05
CA ILE A 188 -12.93 -25.46 -14.15
C ILE A 188 -12.20 -25.64 -15.49
N GLY A 189 -12.76 -26.47 -16.35
CA GLY A 189 -12.31 -26.66 -17.73
C GLY A 189 -13.20 -25.93 -18.73
N LEU A 190 -12.95 -26.18 -20.01
CA LEU A 190 -13.67 -25.54 -21.11
C LEU A 190 -15.17 -25.89 -21.11
N ARG A 191 -15.52 -27.13 -20.75
CA ARG A 191 -16.90 -27.58 -20.67
C ARG A 191 -17.69 -26.77 -19.64
N GLU A 192 -17.14 -26.57 -18.45
CA GLU A 192 -17.79 -25.79 -17.39
C GLU A 192 -17.94 -24.31 -17.77
N VAL A 193 -16.97 -23.74 -18.49
CA VAL A 193 -17.08 -22.39 -19.07
C VAL A 193 -18.23 -22.35 -20.09
N GLY A 194 -18.33 -23.34 -20.97
CA GLY A 194 -19.45 -23.47 -21.91
C GLY A 194 -20.81 -23.57 -21.23
N GLU A 195 -20.93 -24.41 -20.19
CA GLU A 195 -22.14 -24.56 -19.39
C GLU A 195 -22.55 -23.24 -18.71
N GLU A 196 -21.61 -22.51 -18.12
CA GLU A 196 -21.89 -21.21 -17.50
C GLU A 196 -22.40 -20.19 -18.52
N THR A 197 -21.76 -20.12 -19.69
CA THR A 197 -22.19 -19.24 -20.78
C THR A 197 -23.61 -19.57 -21.23
N LEU A 198 -23.92 -20.86 -21.44
CA LEU A 198 -25.25 -21.30 -21.86
C LEU A 198 -26.31 -21.08 -20.80
N ARG A 199 -25.98 -21.17 -19.51
CA ARG A 199 -26.92 -20.83 -18.41
C ARG A 199 -27.32 -19.37 -18.44
N ARG A 200 -26.35 -18.46 -18.60
CA ARG A 200 -26.60 -17.01 -18.70
C ARG A 200 -27.39 -16.67 -19.97
N HIS A 201 -27.04 -17.30 -21.09
CA HIS A 201 -27.77 -17.18 -22.35
C HIS A 201 -29.23 -17.64 -22.19
N ALA A 202 -29.46 -18.83 -21.62
CA ALA A 202 -30.80 -19.33 -21.38
C ALA A 202 -31.62 -18.40 -20.48
N MET A 203 -31.01 -17.77 -19.46
CA MET A 203 -31.69 -16.76 -18.64
C MET A 203 -32.12 -15.54 -19.46
N ALA A 204 -31.28 -15.04 -20.36
CA ALA A 204 -31.57 -13.87 -21.19
C ALA A 204 -32.68 -14.11 -22.23
N TYR A 205 -32.81 -15.34 -22.73
CA TYR A 205 -33.82 -15.73 -23.73
C TYR A 205 -35.07 -16.41 -23.16
N ARG A 206 -35.19 -16.54 -21.83
CA ARG A 206 -36.44 -16.99 -21.20
C ARG A 206 -37.57 -16.00 -21.47
N PRO A 207 -38.77 -16.46 -21.84
CA PRO A 207 -39.93 -15.59 -21.98
C PRO A 207 -40.33 -15.05 -20.61
N VAL A 208 -40.14 -13.75 -20.39
CA VAL A 208 -40.55 -13.04 -19.17
C VAL A 208 -41.35 -11.80 -19.53
N PRO A 209 -42.35 -11.40 -18.72
CA PRO A 209 -43.19 -10.23 -19.01
C PRO A 209 -42.42 -8.91 -19.04
N MET A 210 -41.35 -8.81 -18.25
CA MET A 210 -40.47 -7.65 -18.16
C MET A 210 -39.03 -8.14 -18.02
N ARG A 211 -38.13 -7.61 -18.86
CA ARG A 211 -36.70 -7.90 -18.79
C ARG A 211 -36.04 -6.89 -17.86
N GLN A 212 -35.56 -7.35 -16.72
CA GLN A 212 -34.76 -6.56 -15.79
C GLN A 212 -33.45 -7.31 -15.51
N LEU A 213 -32.37 -6.55 -15.34
CA LEU A 213 -31.11 -7.10 -14.85
C LEU A 213 -31.25 -7.49 -13.37
N ASP A 214 -30.47 -8.48 -12.95
CA ASP A 214 -30.34 -8.79 -11.52
C ASP A 214 -29.78 -7.56 -10.77
N PHE A 215 -30.33 -7.26 -9.60
CA PHE A 215 -29.81 -6.23 -8.71
C PHE A 215 -28.41 -6.55 -8.16
N GLY A 216 -27.98 -7.82 -8.30
CA GLY A 216 -26.67 -8.32 -7.93
C GLY A 216 -26.48 -8.35 -6.42
N GLY A 217 -25.22 -8.26 -6.00
CA GLY A 217 -24.86 -8.24 -4.58
C GLY A 217 -23.37 -8.31 -4.32
N GLU A 218 -22.54 -8.15 -5.34
CA GLU A 218 -21.11 -8.42 -5.26
C GLU A 218 -20.37 -7.34 -4.46
N ILE A 219 -20.84 -6.10 -4.52
CA ILE A 219 -20.20 -4.93 -3.88
C ILE A 219 -20.77 -4.70 -2.48
N HIS A 220 -22.10 -4.73 -2.37
CA HIS A 220 -22.86 -4.49 -1.15
C HIS A 220 -23.79 -5.67 -0.88
N TYR A 221 -23.86 -6.07 0.39
CA TYR A 221 -24.80 -7.09 0.83
C TYR A 221 -26.24 -6.71 0.46
N ARG A 222 -26.94 -7.65 -0.15
CA ARG A 222 -28.38 -7.62 -0.40
C ARG A 222 -28.98 -8.95 0.04
N ILE A 223 -30.23 -8.93 0.52
CA ILE A 223 -30.90 -10.13 1.06
C ILE A 223 -31.00 -11.25 0.03
N GLN A 224 -31.20 -10.91 -1.24
CA GLN A 224 -31.31 -11.86 -2.37
C GLN A 224 -30.10 -11.77 -3.33
N GLY A 225 -28.98 -11.19 -2.89
CA GLY A 225 -27.78 -11.02 -3.70
C GLY A 225 -26.70 -12.07 -3.40
N GLU A 226 -25.48 -11.79 -3.89
CA GLU A 226 -24.30 -12.60 -3.61
C GLU A 226 -24.04 -12.75 -2.09
N TYR A 227 -23.50 -13.91 -1.70
CA TYR A 227 -23.20 -14.17 -0.31
C TYR A 227 -22.02 -13.32 0.19
N HIS A 228 -22.15 -12.80 1.41
CA HIS A 228 -21.06 -12.09 2.08
C HIS A 228 -20.69 -12.75 3.41
N ASN A 229 -19.38 -12.96 3.60
CA ASN A 229 -18.78 -13.40 4.86
C ASN A 229 -19.12 -12.52 6.06
N TRP A 230 -19.41 -11.24 5.82
CA TRP A 230 -20.00 -10.34 6.81
C TRP A 230 -21.41 -9.97 6.36
N ASN A 231 -22.39 -10.42 7.13
CA ASN A 231 -23.81 -10.21 6.92
C ASN A 231 -24.46 -9.81 8.26
N PRO A 232 -25.71 -9.32 8.26
CA PRO A 232 -26.35 -8.83 9.48
C PRO A 232 -26.35 -9.82 10.64
N GLU A 233 -26.51 -11.12 10.37
CA GLU A 233 -26.55 -12.17 11.40
C GLU A 233 -25.18 -12.37 12.07
N THR A 234 -24.13 -12.55 11.26
CA THR A 234 -22.75 -12.72 11.76
C THR A 234 -22.26 -11.48 12.53
N ILE A 235 -22.61 -10.28 12.06
CA ILE A 235 -22.28 -9.01 12.73
C ILE A 235 -22.97 -8.93 14.09
N TYR A 236 -24.27 -9.20 14.15
CA TYR A 236 -25.05 -9.15 15.38
C TYR A 236 -24.53 -10.12 16.43
N LYS A 237 -24.31 -11.39 16.07
CA LYS A 237 -23.84 -12.43 17.01
C LYS A 237 -22.46 -12.08 17.58
N LEU A 238 -21.53 -11.61 16.74
CA LEU A 238 -20.21 -11.20 17.19
C LEU A 238 -20.28 -10.02 18.16
N GLN A 239 -21.02 -8.95 17.80
CA GLN A 239 -21.19 -7.79 18.68
C GLN A 239 -21.84 -8.15 20.01
N HIS A 240 -22.87 -8.99 20.00
CA HIS A 240 -23.54 -9.44 21.21
C HIS A 240 -22.60 -10.23 22.11
N SER A 241 -21.88 -11.20 21.55
CA SER A 241 -20.92 -12.04 22.32
C SER A 241 -19.86 -11.20 23.03
N ALA A 242 -19.25 -10.24 22.33
CA ALA A 242 -18.19 -9.41 22.88
C ALA A 242 -18.68 -8.41 23.93
N ARG A 243 -19.88 -7.82 23.74
CA ARG A 243 -20.47 -6.86 24.68
C ARG A 243 -21.00 -7.51 25.95
N ALA A 244 -21.65 -8.66 25.81
CA ALA A 244 -22.22 -9.40 26.94
C ALA A 244 -21.21 -10.34 27.63
N ASN A 245 -20.00 -10.47 27.07
CA ASN A 245 -19.02 -11.49 27.45
C ASN A 245 -19.62 -12.91 27.43
N ASP A 246 -20.34 -13.23 26.35
CA ASP A 246 -21.07 -14.50 26.19
C ASP A 246 -20.33 -15.44 25.22
N ALA A 247 -19.63 -16.42 25.79
CA ALA A 247 -18.90 -17.45 25.05
C ALA A 247 -19.81 -18.36 24.20
N LYS A 248 -21.07 -18.58 24.60
CA LYS A 248 -22.02 -19.38 23.83
C LYS A 248 -22.43 -18.64 22.56
N ALA A 249 -22.74 -17.34 22.69
CA ALA A 249 -23.02 -16.49 21.53
C ALA A 249 -21.83 -16.42 20.56
N TYR A 250 -20.60 -16.41 21.08
CA TYR A 250 -19.39 -16.52 20.24
C TYR A 250 -19.32 -17.87 19.53
N ALA A 251 -19.58 -18.98 20.22
CA ALA A 251 -19.58 -20.30 19.61
C ALA A 251 -20.62 -20.42 18.48
N ASP A 252 -21.81 -19.82 18.64
CA ASP A 252 -22.83 -19.73 17.59
C ASP A 252 -22.37 -18.89 16.40
N PHE A 253 -21.66 -17.78 16.65
CA PHE A 253 -21.02 -16.98 15.60
C PHE A 253 -19.95 -17.80 14.84
N ALA A 254 -19.03 -18.44 15.57
CA ALA A 254 -17.95 -19.22 14.99
C ALA A 254 -18.49 -20.40 14.17
N ALA A 255 -19.50 -21.11 14.68
CA ALA A 255 -20.17 -22.20 13.97
C ALA A 255 -20.81 -21.71 12.65
N LEU A 256 -21.49 -20.56 12.68
CA LEU A 256 -22.09 -19.95 11.48
C LEU A 256 -21.02 -19.60 10.44
N VAL A 257 -19.97 -18.87 10.84
CA VAL A 257 -18.86 -18.49 9.94
C VAL A 257 -18.16 -19.71 9.36
N ASN A 258 -17.85 -20.70 10.20
CA ASN A 258 -17.12 -21.90 9.78
C ASN A 258 -17.96 -22.77 8.82
N LYS A 259 -19.28 -22.85 9.02
CA LYS A 259 -20.20 -23.55 8.12
C LYS A 259 -20.24 -22.88 6.74
N GLU A 260 -20.37 -21.56 6.70
CA GLU A 260 -20.48 -20.81 5.43
C GLU A 260 -19.16 -20.81 4.65
N ASN A 261 -18.02 -20.69 5.35
CA ASN A 261 -16.70 -20.86 4.74
C ASN A 261 -16.59 -22.20 3.99
N ARG A 262 -17.11 -23.30 4.57
CA ARG A 262 -17.11 -24.63 3.95
C ARG A 262 -17.94 -24.70 2.67
N GLN A 263 -19.05 -23.97 2.61
CA GLN A 263 -20.00 -24.09 1.51
C GLN A 263 -19.69 -23.16 0.33
N ARG A 264 -19.22 -21.92 0.57
CA ARG A 264 -19.37 -20.85 -0.45
C ARG A 264 -18.23 -19.83 -0.56
N SER A 265 -17.31 -19.73 0.41
CA SER A 265 -16.57 -18.46 0.54
C SER A 265 -15.06 -18.51 0.33
N ASN A 266 -14.33 -19.41 0.99
CA ASN A 266 -12.87 -19.30 1.10
C ASN A 266 -12.18 -20.66 0.97
N LEU A 267 -10.92 -20.69 0.51
CA LEU A 267 -10.13 -21.91 0.37
C LEU A 267 -10.00 -22.68 1.70
N ARG A 268 -9.79 -21.98 2.81
CA ARG A 268 -9.75 -22.60 4.15
C ARG A 268 -10.99 -23.36 4.58
N GLY A 269 -12.15 -23.10 3.95
CA GLY A 269 -13.35 -23.89 4.17
C GLY A 269 -13.24 -25.34 3.68
N LEU A 270 -12.33 -25.61 2.74
CA LEU A 270 -12.10 -26.92 2.14
C LEU A 270 -11.09 -27.77 2.92
N PHE A 271 -10.44 -27.23 3.94
CA PHE A 271 -9.57 -28.00 4.82
C PHE A 271 -10.37 -28.65 5.94
N GLU A 272 -10.04 -29.89 6.29
CA GLU A 272 -10.47 -30.55 7.52
C GLU A 272 -9.28 -30.88 8.39
N PHE A 273 -9.54 -30.98 9.70
CA PHE A 273 -8.53 -31.37 10.66
C PHE A 273 -8.41 -32.89 10.72
N ASN A 274 -7.17 -33.37 10.61
CA ASN A 274 -6.82 -34.74 10.92
C ASN A 274 -6.53 -34.84 12.43
N TRP A 275 -7.55 -35.23 13.20
CA TRP A 275 -7.53 -35.23 14.66
C TRP A 275 -6.51 -36.22 15.23
N ALA A 276 -6.03 -35.97 16.45
CA ALA A 276 -5.22 -36.95 17.17
C ALA A 276 -6.07 -38.18 17.52
N ALA A 277 -5.44 -39.36 17.49
CA ALA A 277 -6.07 -40.58 18.00
C ALA A 277 -6.41 -40.46 19.49
N GLU A 278 -5.52 -39.82 20.25
CA GLU A 278 -5.70 -39.50 21.67
C GLU A 278 -5.57 -37.99 21.88
N PRO A 279 -6.70 -37.28 22.07
CA PRO A 279 -6.70 -35.88 22.51
C PRO A 279 -6.05 -35.72 23.88
N ILE A 280 -5.46 -34.55 24.13
CA ILE A 280 -4.91 -34.20 25.45
C ILE A 280 -5.94 -33.41 26.28
N SER A 281 -5.70 -33.28 27.59
CA SER A 281 -6.53 -32.42 28.43
C SER A 281 -6.35 -30.94 28.05
N LEU A 282 -7.42 -30.15 28.14
CA LEU A 282 -7.36 -28.70 27.93
C LEU A 282 -6.42 -28.03 28.96
N GLU A 283 -6.25 -28.62 30.14
CA GLU A 283 -5.34 -28.13 31.19
C GLU A 283 -3.86 -28.25 30.80
N GLU A 284 -3.51 -29.16 29.88
CA GLU A 284 -2.14 -29.32 29.36
C GLU A 284 -1.80 -28.31 28.27
N VAL A 285 -2.81 -27.65 27.69
CA VAL A 285 -2.63 -26.64 26.64
C VAL A 285 -2.24 -25.31 27.27
N GLU A 286 -1.25 -24.64 26.68
CA GLU A 286 -0.81 -23.31 27.10
C GLU A 286 -2.00 -22.35 27.33
N PRO A 287 -1.91 -21.44 28.31
CA PRO A 287 -3.03 -20.59 28.67
C PRO A 287 -3.35 -19.59 27.55
N ALA A 288 -4.62 -19.14 27.49
CA ALA A 288 -5.09 -18.20 26.47
C ALA A 288 -4.28 -16.89 26.44
N SER A 289 -3.75 -16.46 27.59
CA SER A 289 -2.88 -15.29 27.71
C SER A 289 -1.59 -15.41 26.89
N GLU A 290 -1.02 -16.61 26.72
CA GLU A 290 0.18 -16.80 25.89
C GLU A 290 -0.16 -16.82 24.39
N ILE A 291 -1.31 -17.42 24.04
CA ILE A 291 -1.81 -17.41 22.66
C ILE A 291 -2.13 -15.98 22.20
N MET A 292 -2.76 -15.17 23.05
CA MET A 292 -3.14 -13.79 22.71
C MET A 292 -1.95 -12.89 22.37
N LYS A 293 -0.73 -13.15 22.89
CA LYS A 293 0.49 -12.40 22.51
C LYS A 293 0.86 -12.52 21.02
N ARG A 294 0.31 -13.54 20.35
CA ARG A 294 0.47 -13.78 18.90
C ARG A 294 -0.52 -12.99 18.06
N PHE A 295 -1.48 -12.31 18.68
CA PHE A 295 -2.49 -11.53 17.96
C PHE A 295 -2.03 -10.09 17.74
N THR A 296 -2.38 -9.59 16.56
CA THR A 296 -2.14 -8.22 16.15
C THR A 296 -3.44 -7.60 15.67
N THR A 297 -3.80 -6.38 16.09
CA THR A 297 -4.80 -5.60 15.36
C THR A 297 -4.13 -4.99 14.13
N GLY A 298 -4.68 -5.29 12.95
CA GLY A 298 -4.04 -4.92 11.69
C GLY A 298 -3.92 -3.40 11.51
N ALA A 299 -2.99 -3.00 10.65
CA ALA A 299 -2.64 -1.60 10.38
C ALA A 299 -3.82 -0.77 9.82
N MET A 300 -4.49 -0.02 10.69
CA MET A 300 -5.63 0.84 10.33
C MET A 300 -5.30 2.27 10.74
N SER A 301 -5.11 3.15 9.75
CA SER A 301 -4.62 4.51 10.03
C SER A 301 -5.64 5.33 10.82
N PHE A 302 -5.18 6.04 11.84
CA PHE A 302 -5.92 7.19 12.34
C PHE A 302 -6.17 8.20 11.20
N GLY A 303 -7.42 8.61 11.01
CA GLY A 303 -7.93 9.29 9.82
C GLY A 303 -8.87 8.40 9.01
N ALA A 304 -8.50 7.14 8.76
CA ALA A 304 -9.43 6.15 8.20
C ALA A 304 -10.47 5.75 9.25
N ILE A 305 -10.01 5.43 10.46
CA ILE A 305 -10.82 5.26 11.65
C ILE A 305 -10.71 6.47 12.59
N SER A 306 -11.70 6.63 13.46
CA SER A 306 -11.76 7.70 14.46
C SER A 306 -10.68 7.54 15.53
N LYS A 307 -10.45 8.61 16.30
CA LYS A 307 -9.50 8.60 17.44
C LYS A 307 -9.94 7.56 18.47
N GLU A 308 -11.24 7.52 18.74
CA GLU A 308 -11.86 6.65 19.74
C GLU A 308 -11.66 5.17 19.40
N ALA A 309 -11.93 4.77 18.16
CA ALA A 309 -11.69 3.41 17.69
C ALA A 309 -10.20 3.05 17.76
N HIS A 310 -9.32 3.93 17.26
CA HIS A 310 -7.89 3.68 17.21
C HIS A 310 -7.26 3.50 18.61
N GLU A 311 -7.59 4.38 19.55
CA GLU A 311 -7.13 4.29 20.94
C GLU A 311 -7.73 3.11 21.69
N THR A 312 -8.99 2.75 21.42
CA THR A 312 -9.65 1.60 22.04
C THR A 312 -8.93 0.30 21.70
N LEU A 313 -8.55 0.10 20.43
CA LEU A 313 -7.73 -1.04 20.01
C LEU A 313 -6.37 -1.04 20.70
N ALA A 314 -5.69 0.11 20.78
CA ALA A 314 -4.37 0.19 21.42
C ALA A 314 -4.42 -0.23 22.89
N ILE A 315 -5.37 0.33 23.65
CA ILE A 315 -5.57 -0.01 25.07
C ILE A 315 -5.88 -1.50 25.22
N ALA A 316 -6.83 -2.03 24.44
CA ALA A 316 -7.23 -3.43 24.54
C ALA A 316 -6.06 -4.40 24.29
N MET A 317 -5.28 -4.16 23.23
CA MET A 317 -4.15 -5.04 22.88
C MET A 317 -3.04 -4.96 23.91
N ASN A 318 -2.74 -3.76 24.42
CA ASN A 318 -1.73 -3.57 25.46
C ASN A 318 -2.11 -4.29 26.77
N ARG A 319 -3.39 -4.28 27.17
CA ARG A 319 -3.88 -4.99 28.37
C ARG A 319 -3.65 -6.51 28.32
N ILE A 320 -3.75 -7.12 27.13
CA ILE A 320 -3.59 -8.57 26.94
C ILE A 320 -2.18 -8.97 26.48
N GLY A 321 -1.23 -8.02 26.43
CA GLY A 321 0.14 -8.27 25.95
C GLY A 321 0.23 -8.59 24.44
N ALA A 322 -0.82 -8.28 23.68
CA ALA A 322 -0.88 -8.43 22.24
C ALA A 322 -0.41 -7.15 21.54
N LYS A 323 -0.52 -7.09 20.21
CA LYS A 323 0.04 -5.99 19.42
C LYS A 323 -1.05 -5.16 18.75
N SER A 324 -0.94 -3.84 18.85
CA SER A 324 -1.73 -2.89 18.04
C SER A 324 -0.86 -2.18 17.03
N ASN A 325 -1.44 -1.70 15.92
CA ASN A 325 -0.69 -1.09 14.83
C ASN A 325 -1.23 0.30 14.45
N THR A 326 -0.34 1.29 14.31
CA THR A 326 -0.73 2.67 13.97
C THR A 326 -1.44 2.80 12.62
N GLY A 327 -1.14 1.93 11.67
CA GLY A 327 -1.34 2.20 10.25
C GLY A 327 -0.53 3.40 9.76
N GLU A 328 -0.81 3.85 8.55
CA GLU A 328 -0.02 4.89 7.83
C GLU A 328 -0.30 6.33 8.31
N GLY A 329 -1.00 6.51 9.44
CA GLY A 329 -1.58 7.81 9.82
C GLY A 329 -0.70 8.72 10.67
N GLY A 330 0.47 8.24 11.09
CA GLY A 330 1.17 8.79 12.25
C GLY A 330 0.50 8.41 13.57
N GLU A 331 1.09 8.84 14.68
CA GLU A 331 0.51 8.65 16.01
C GLU A 331 0.85 9.85 16.90
N ASP A 332 -0.16 10.33 17.65
CA ASP A 332 -0.03 11.49 18.52
C ASP A 332 0.99 11.21 19.64
N PRO A 333 2.03 12.05 19.81
CA PRO A 333 3.01 11.90 20.88
C PRO A 333 2.43 11.83 22.29
N GLU A 334 1.26 12.43 22.54
CA GLU A 334 0.56 12.34 23.84
C GLU A 334 0.24 10.89 24.23
N ARG A 335 0.17 9.97 23.25
CA ARG A 335 -0.14 8.55 23.49
C ARG A 335 1.04 7.74 23.99
N PHE A 336 2.26 8.27 23.93
CA PHE A 336 3.46 7.53 24.29
C PHE A 336 3.63 7.42 25.82
N GLU A 337 2.97 8.30 26.55
CA GLU A 337 2.87 8.23 28.00
C GLU A 337 1.78 7.27 28.46
N SER A 338 2.00 6.65 29.62
CA SER A 338 0.99 5.79 30.24
C SER A 338 -0.06 6.64 30.94
N LEU A 339 -1.31 6.19 30.91
CA LEU A 339 -2.41 6.85 31.60
C LEU A 339 -2.31 6.62 33.12
N PRO A 340 -2.92 7.48 33.96
CA PRO A 340 -2.91 7.32 35.41
C PRO A 340 -3.49 6.00 35.93
N ASN A 341 -4.35 5.35 35.15
CA ASN A 341 -4.95 4.05 35.48
C ASN A 341 -4.09 2.84 35.06
N GLY A 342 -2.89 3.06 34.50
CA GLY A 342 -1.98 2.02 34.03
C GLY A 342 -2.20 1.57 32.58
N ASP A 343 -3.25 2.04 31.91
CA ASP A 343 -3.44 1.76 30.48
C ASP A 343 -2.44 2.54 29.62
N SER A 344 -2.12 1.99 28.44
CA SER A 344 -1.33 2.71 27.43
C SER A 344 -2.11 2.81 26.13
N LYS A 345 -2.11 4.02 25.55
CA LYS A 345 -2.64 4.29 24.21
C LYS A 345 -1.59 4.14 23.12
N ASN A 346 -0.32 3.91 23.47
CA ASN A 346 0.76 3.77 22.50
C ASN A 346 0.57 2.49 21.69
N SER A 347 0.62 2.58 20.37
CA SER A 347 0.58 1.41 19.51
C SER A 347 1.90 0.64 19.59
N TYR A 348 1.81 -0.68 19.72
CA TYR A 348 2.99 -1.56 19.78
C TYR A 348 3.82 -1.48 18.48
N ILE A 349 3.12 -1.54 17.35
CA ILE A 349 3.66 -1.52 16.00
C ILE A 349 3.44 -0.14 15.39
N LYS A 350 4.51 0.45 14.86
CA LYS A 350 4.48 1.71 14.13
C LYS A 350 4.81 1.48 12.66
N GLN A 351 3.93 1.92 11.77
CA GLN A 351 4.06 1.64 10.35
C GLN A 351 4.86 2.73 9.61
N VAL A 352 5.78 2.30 8.77
CA VAL A 352 6.54 3.12 7.83
C VAL A 352 6.06 2.77 6.43
N ALA A 353 5.27 3.67 5.83
CA ALA A 353 4.67 3.53 4.50
C ALA A 353 5.13 4.63 3.54
N SER A 354 4.85 4.51 2.25
CA SER A 354 5.34 5.40 1.18
C SER A 354 5.06 6.89 1.39
N GLY A 355 3.98 7.26 2.07
CA GLY A 355 3.67 8.66 2.39
C GLY A 355 4.54 9.27 3.50
N ARG A 356 5.20 8.44 4.33
CA ARG A 356 5.98 8.83 5.52
C ARG A 356 5.22 9.76 6.49
N PHE A 357 3.89 9.69 6.50
CA PHE A 357 3.07 10.55 7.37
C PHE A 357 3.36 10.27 8.84
N GLY A 358 3.72 11.34 9.57
CA GLY A 358 4.01 11.26 11.01
C GLY A 358 5.27 10.48 11.37
N VAL A 359 6.11 10.09 10.40
CA VAL A 359 7.34 9.32 10.66
C VAL A 359 8.47 10.28 11.03
N THR A 360 8.66 10.45 12.34
CA THR A 360 9.74 11.25 12.97
C THR A 360 10.67 10.35 13.78
N ALA A 361 11.86 10.84 14.15
CA ALA A 361 12.74 10.14 15.08
C ALA A 361 12.02 9.78 16.41
N HIS A 362 11.23 10.71 16.97
CA HIS A 362 10.47 10.48 18.19
C HIS A 362 9.36 9.42 18.02
N TYR A 363 8.70 9.39 16.86
CA TYR A 363 7.76 8.33 16.52
C TYR A 363 8.47 6.97 16.52
N LEU A 364 9.60 6.84 15.80
CA LEU A 364 10.31 5.57 15.63
C LEU A 364 10.83 4.96 16.94
N VAL A 365 11.39 5.78 17.84
CA VAL A 365 11.93 5.29 19.14
C VAL A 365 10.87 4.78 20.12
N ASN A 366 9.61 5.19 19.92
CA ASN A 366 8.48 4.78 20.76
C ASN A 366 7.77 3.50 20.25
N ALA A 367 8.33 2.83 19.24
CA ALA A 367 7.85 1.54 18.73
C ALA A 367 8.52 0.35 19.43
N LYS A 368 7.79 -0.75 19.55
CA LYS A 368 8.37 -2.09 19.81
C LYS A 368 8.59 -2.88 18.53
N GLU A 369 7.84 -2.55 17.48
CA GLU A 369 8.02 -3.07 16.13
C GLU A 369 7.80 -1.95 15.10
N LEU A 370 8.66 -1.88 14.08
CA LEU A 370 8.55 -0.98 12.95
C LEU A 370 8.15 -1.79 11.71
N GLN A 371 6.97 -1.52 11.16
CA GLN A 371 6.44 -2.25 10.01
C GLN A 371 6.62 -1.46 8.71
N ILE A 372 7.47 -1.96 7.82
CA ILE A 372 7.57 -1.49 6.43
C ILE A 372 6.35 -2.01 5.68
N LYS A 373 5.53 -1.11 5.15
CA LYS A 373 4.33 -1.47 4.39
C LYS A 373 4.59 -1.41 2.88
N MET A 374 4.95 -2.54 2.29
CA MET A 374 5.07 -2.64 0.83
C MET A 374 3.70 -2.59 0.15
N ALA A 375 2.71 -3.32 0.70
CA ALA A 375 1.38 -3.39 0.12
C ALA A 375 0.30 -3.74 1.15
N GLN A 376 -0.97 -3.74 0.71
CA GLN A 376 -2.12 -4.27 1.46
C GLN A 376 -3.08 -5.00 0.52
N GLY A 377 -3.76 -6.05 1.01
CA GLY A 377 -4.59 -6.92 0.19
C GLY A 377 -5.71 -6.21 -0.59
N ALA A 378 -6.30 -5.15 -0.03
CA ALA A 378 -7.40 -4.43 -0.67
C ALA A 378 -6.99 -3.55 -1.87
N LYS A 379 -5.69 -3.31 -2.04
CA LYS A 379 -5.10 -2.52 -3.14
C LYS A 379 -3.58 -2.73 -3.27
N PRO A 380 -3.15 -3.93 -3.69
CA PRO A 380 -1.76 -4.18 -4.03
C PRO A 380 -1.34 -3.31 -5.22
N GLY A 381 -0.08 -2.88 -5.24
CA GLY A 381 0.48 -2.00 -6.26
C GLY A 381 0.00 -0.54 -6.20
N GLU A 382 -0.62 -0.11 -5.09
CA GLU A 382 -1.09 1.27 -4.88
C GLU A 382 -0.79 1.80 -3.48
N GLY A 383 -0.81 3.12 -3.34
CA GLY A 383 -0.63 3.80 -2.06
C GLY A 383 -1.90 3.95 -1.20
N GLY A 384 -1.69 4.36 0.05
CA GLY A 384 -2.72 4.82 0.97
C GLY A 384 -3.59 5.92 0.37
N GLN A 385 -4.87 5.97 0.77
CA GLN A 385 -5.81 7.01 0.33
C GLN A 385 -6.62 7.49 1.53
N LEU A 386 -6.61 8.81 1.77
CA LEU A 386 -7.48 9.47 2.72
C LEU A 386 -8.20 10.63 2.02
N PRO A 387 -9.53 10.57 1.86
CA PRO A 387 -10.31 11.66 1.27
C PRO A 387 -10.10 12.99 2.01
N GLY A 388 -9.99 14.10 1.28
CA GLY A 388 -9.67 15.42 1.86
C GLY A 388 -10.66 15.90 2.92
N HIS A 389 -11.95 15.55 2.78
CA HIS A 389 -12.99 15.86 3.77
C HIS A 389 -12.87 15.04 5.08
N LYS A 390 -11.91 14.11 5.19
CA LYS A 390 -11.50 13.44 6.43
C LYS A 390 -10.18 13.99 6.99
N VAL A 391 -9.55 14.93 6.30
CA VAL A 391 -8.30 15.57 6.72
C VAL A 391 -8.68 16.86 7.44
N ASP A 392 -9.13 16.73 8.68
CA ASP A 392 -9.34 17.87 9.56
C ASP A 392 -7.99 18.48 10.02
N GLU A 393 -8.04 19.53 10.82
CA GLU A 393 -6.82 20.21 11.29
C GLU A 393 -5.92 19.30 12.14
N PHE A 394 -6.51 18.38 12.91
CA PHE A 394 -5.76 17.49 13.79
C PHE A 394 -5.05 16.40 12.98
N ILE A 395 -5.75 15.78 12.01
CA ILE A 395 -5.16 14.84 11.06
C ILE A 395 -4.06 15.52 10.24
N ALA A 396 -4.31 16.73 9.74
CA ALA A 396 -3.33 17.48 8.97
C ALA A 396 -2.07 17.78 9.78
N LYS A 397 -2.22 18.21 11.05
CA LYS A 397 -1.10 18.43 11.97
C LYS A 397 -0.29 17.15 12.17
N LEU A 398 -0.96 16.03 12.48
CA LEU A 398 -0.29 14.76 12.75
C LEU A 398 0.49 14.23 11.54
N ARG A 399 -0.04 14.47 10.33
CA ARG A 399 0.55 14.01 9.08
C ARG A 399 1.50 15.02 8.44
N TYR A 400 1.69 16.19 9.05
CA TYR A 400 2.45 17.30 8.47
C TYR A 400 1.97 17.63 7.04
N SER A 401 0.65 17.76 6.91
CA SER A 401 -0.05 18.01 5.66
C SER A 401 -1.01 19.20 5.76
N THR A 402 -1.72 19.49 4.67
CA THR A 402 -2.67 20.61 4.60
C THR A 402 -4.10 20.14 4.93
N PRO A 403 -4.84 20.84 5.82
CA PRO A 403 -6.25 20.54 6.08
C PRO A 403 -7.12 20.59 4.82
N GLY A 404 -8.09 19.69 4.72
CA GLY A 404 -9.04 19.60 3.60
C GLY A 404 -8.48 19.01 2.30
N VAL A 405 -7.16 18.81 2.21
CA VAL A 405 -6.50 18.30 1.00
C VAL A 405 -6.45 16.76 1.02
N GLN A 406 -6.79 16.15 -0.11
CA GLN A 406 -6.77 14.69 -0.24
C GLN A 406 -5.34 14.15 -0.17
N LEU A 407 -5.13 13.11 0.64
CA LEU A 407 -3.83 12.44 0.76
C LEU A 407 -3.86 11.13 -0.02
N ILE A 408 -3.21 11.13 -1.19
CA ILE A 408 -2.92 9.93 -1.97
C ILE A 408 -1.42 9.68 -1.81
N SER A 409 -1.05 8.58 -1.18
CA SER A 409 0.36 8.23 -1.03
C SER A 409 0.94 7.76 -2.36
N PRO A 410 2.23 7.96 -2.63
CA PRO A 410 2.89 7.33 -3.76
C PRO A 410 2.68 5.80 -3.72
N PRO A 411 2.50 5.12 -4.87
CA PRO A 411 2.45 3.67 -4.87
C PRO A 411 3.73 3.01 -4.34
N PRO A 412 4.94 3.37 -4.80
CA PRO A 412 6.17 2.80 -4.25
C PRO A 412 6.66 3.56 -3.02
N HIS A 413 7.48 2.90 -2.23
CA HIS A 413 8.45 3.58 -1.37
C HIS A 413 9.55 4.17 -2.27
N HIS A 414 9.80 5.47 -2.21
CA HIS A 414 10.83 6.09 -3.07
C HIS A 414 12.27 5.76 -2.65
N ASP A 415 12.43 5.06 -1.52
CA ASP A 415 13.66 4.48 -1.01
C ASP A 415 13.65 2.94 -1.04
N ILE A 416 12.76 2.34 -1.84
CA ILE A 416 12.76 0.90 -2.13
C ILE A 416 12.43 0.68 -3.61
N TYR A 417 13.47 0.58 -4.44
CA TYR A 417 13.35 0.19 -5.85
C TYR A 417 13.88 -1.21 -6.14
N SER A 418 14.51 -1.83 -5.14
CA SER A 418 15.14 -3.14 -5.22
C SER A 418 15.18 -3.81 -3.84
N ILE A 419 15.69 -5.05 -3.78
CA ILE A 419 15.79 -5.78 -2.51
C ILE A 419 16.90 -5.23 -1.61
N GLU A 420 17.97 -4.71 -2.19
CA GLU A 420 19.06 -4.04 -1.51
C GLU A 420 18.62 -2.71 -0.89
N ASP A 421 17.70 -1.98 -1.54
CA ASP A 421 17.10 -0.79 -0.97
C ASP A 421 16.18 -1.13 0.21
N LEU A 422 15.42 -2.23 0.13
CA LEU A 422 14.66 -2.74 1.27
C LEU A 422 15.60 -3.09 2.44
N ALA A 423 16.72 -3.77 2.16
CA ALA A 423 17.74 -4.06 3.16
C ALA A 423 18.31 -2.77 3.77
N GLN A 424 18.50 -1.72 2.97
CA GLN A 424 18.93 -0.41 3.45
C GLN A 424 17.87 0.24 4.35
N LEU A 425 16.57 0.20 4.02
CA LEU A 425 15.53 0.71 4.92
C LEU A 425 15.43 -0.11 6.21
N ILE A 426 15.55 -1.43 6.16
CA ILE A 426 15.58 -2.27 7.37
C ILE A 426 16.74 -1.85 8.27
N PHE A 427 17.93 -1.67 7.68
CA PHE A 427 19.09 -1.16 8.38
C PHE A 427 18.84 0.24 8.97
N ASP A 428 18.25 1.16 8.21
CA ASP A 428 17.91 2.51 8.68
C ASP A 428 16.97 2.49 9.89
N LEU A 429 15.93 1.66 9.83
CA LEU A 429 14.95 1.55 10.91
C LEU A 429 15.57 0.91 12.16
N LYS A 430 16.45 -0.07 12.01
CA LYS A 430 17.20 -0.65 13.12
C LYS A 430 18.19 0.32 13.76
N ASN A 431 18.81 1.19 12.97
CA ASN A 431 19.64 2.27 13.52
C ASN A 431 18.78 3.34 14.21
N SER A 432 17.58 3.62 13.71
CA SER A 432 16.66 4.60 14.34
C SER A 432 16.05 4.11 15.66
N ASN A 433 15.94 2.79 15.84
CA ASN A 433 15.50 2.18 17.07
C ASN A 433 16.09 0.76 17.20
N PRO A 434 17.28 0.62 17.81
CA PRO A 434 17.96 -0.68 17.94
C PRO A 434 17.19 -1.73 18.74
N GLN A 435 16.17 -1.32 19.51
CA GLN A 435 15.35 -2.20 20.34
C GLN A 435 14.09 -2.71 19.63
N ALA A 436 13.69 -2.11 18.50
CA ALA A 436 12.47 -2.52 17.81
C ALA A 436 12.73 -3.67 16.84
N ALA A 437 11.78 -4.59 16.72
CA ALA A 437 11.72 -5.51 15.58
C ALA A 437 11.38 -4.74 14.30
N VAL A 438 11.83 -5.22 13.13
CA VAL A 438 11.41 -4.70 11.83
C VAL A 438 10.63 -5.77 11.09
N SER A 439 9.41 -5.44 10.68
CA SER A 439 8.54 -6.32 9.90
C SER A 439 8.26 -5.77 8.51
N VAL A 440 8.07 -6.66 7.53
CA VAL A 440 7.73 -6.29 6.15
C VAL A 440 6.35 -6.85 5.81
N LYS A 441 5.40 -5.97 5.48
CA LYS A 441 4.06 -6.34 5.07
C LYS A 441 3.97 -6.48 3.54
N LEU A 442 3.82 -7.72 3.09
CA LEU A 442 3.60 -8.13 1.71
C LEU A 442 2.13 -8.53 1.49
N VAL A 443 1.75 -8.72 0.24
CA VAL A 443 0.46 -9.30 -0.14
C VAL A 443 0.70 -10.63 -0.83
N SER A 444 -0.18 -11.58 -0.57
CA SER A 444 -0.22 -12.88 -1.23
C SER A 444 -0.39 -12.67 -2.74
N GLU A 445 0.53 -13.23 -3.51
CA GLU A 445 0.54 -13.39 -4.98
C GLU A 445 1.53 -14.50 -5.34
N VAL A 446 1.44 -15.05 -6.55
CA VAL A 446 2.46 -15.99 -7.04
C VAL A 446 3.86 -15.35 -6.99
N GLY A 447 4.82 -16.08 -6.41
CA GLY A 447 6.21 -15.60 -6.27
C GLY A 447 6.51 -14.88 -4.96
N VAL A 448 5.49 -14.64 -4.11
CA VAL A 448 5.68 -14.00 -2.80
C VAL A 448 6.65 -14.77 -1.91
N GLY A 449 6.76 -16.10 -2.04
CA GLY A 449 7.72 -16.89 -1.29
C GLY A 449 9.17 -16.54 -1.63
N THR A 450 9.44 -16.24 -2.90
CA THR A 450 10.76 -15.78 -3.36
C THR A 450 11.08 -14.39 -2.80
N VAL A 451 10.10 -13.49 -2.82
CA VAL A 451 10.24 -12.15 -2.21
C VAL A 451 10.49 -12.27 -0.70
N ALA A 452 9.76 -13.16 0.00
CA ALA A 452 9.94 -13.40 1.43
C ALA A 452 11.34 -13.95 1.77
N ALA A 453 11.91 -14.81 0.91
CA ALA A 453 13.31 -15.24 1.06
C ALA A 453 14.28 -14.06 0.94
N GLY A 454 14.05 -13.15 -0.03
CA GLY A 454 14.77 -11.88 -0.13
C GLY A 454 14.64 -11.03 1.14
N VAL A 455 13.43 -10.89 1.67
CA VAL A 455 13.13 -10.15 2.92
C VAL A 455 13.89 -10.73 4.11
N SER A 456 13.96 -12.06 4.25
CA SER A 456 14.76 -12.72 5.29
C SER A 456 16.27 -12.48 5.09
N LYS A 457 16.76 -12.43 3.85
CA LYS A 457 18.16 -12.06 3.51
C LYS A 457 18.46 -10.58 3.73
N ALA A 458 17.45 -9.72 3.62
CA ALA A 458 17.51 -8.31 3.96
C ALA A 458 17.43 -8.05 5.48
N HIS A 459 17.50 -9.10 6.31
CA HIS A 459 17.52 -9.06 7.77
C HIS A 459 16.21 -8.60 8.43
N ALA A 460 15.04 -8.73 7.79
CA ALA A 460 13.78 -8.50 8.50
C ALA A 460 13.56 -9.55 9.62
N ASP A 461 13.02 -9.13 10.77
CA ASP A 461 12.69 -10.04 11.88
C ASP A 461 11.35 -10.76 11.64
N LYS A 462 10.47 -10.15 10.84
CA LYS A 462 9.14 -10.68 10.53
C LYS A 462 8.69 -10.34 9.11
N VAL A 463 7.98 -11.27 8.48
CA VAL A 463 7.24 -11.03 7.22
C VAL A 463 5.76 -11.28 7.47
N LEU A 464 4.91 -10.35 7.02
CA LEU A 464 3.45 -10.49 7.05
C LEU A 464 2.95 -10.75 5.63
N ILE A 465 2.21 -11.84 5.43
CA ILE A 465 1.50 -12.15 4.19
C ILE A 465 0.02 -11.82 4.35
N SER A 466 -0.40 -10.73 3.70
CA SER A 466 -1.80 -10.31 3.65
C SER A 466 -2.57 -10.97 2.51
N GLY A 467 -3.76 -11.50 2.79
CA GLY A 467 -4.68 -11.97 1.75
C GLY A 467 -5.43 -10.84 1.04
N ASP A 468 -5.91 -11.10 -0.17
CA ASP A 468 -6.77 -10.24 -1.01
C ASP A 468 -7.93 -9.59 -0.25
N SER A 469 -8.57 -10.37 0.63
CA SER A 469 -9.80 -10.00 1.32
C SER A 469 -9.62 -9.01 2.49
N GLY A 470 -8.42 -8.44 2.65
CA GLY A 470 -8.12 -7.41 3.65
C GLY A 470 -9.07 -6.20 3.58
N GLY A 471 -9.36 -5.59 4.72
CA GLY A 471 -10.20 -4.38 4.79
C GLY A 471 -9.50 -3.11 4.29
N THR A 472 -10.28 -2.09 3.93
CA THR A 472 -9.75 -0.75 3.61
C THR A 472 -10.77 0.34 3.91
N GLY A 473 -10.30 1.51 4.35
CA GLY A 473 -11.13 2.70 4.52
C GLY A 473 -11.48 3.38 3.20
N ALA A 474 -10.60 3.28 2.19
CA ALA A 474 -10.77 3.84 0.85
C ALA A 474 -9.86 3.14 -0.18
N SER A 475 -10.45 2.64 -1.26
CA SER A 475 -9.75 1.97 -2.37
C SER A 475 -10.65 1.94 -3.61
N PRO A 476 -10.08 1.92 -4.85
CA PRO A 476 -10.85 1.60 -6.04
C PRO A 476 -11.50 0.22 -5.94
N LEU A 477 -12.74 0.11 -6.41
CA LEU A 477 -13.46 -1.16 -6.43
C LEU A 477 -12.75 -2.24 -7.25
N SER A 478 -12.13 -1.86 -8.37
CA SER A 478 -11.34 -2.77 -9.21
C SER A 478 -10.21 -3.44 -8.43
N SER A 479 -9.55 -2.72 -7.52
CA SER A 479 -8.45 -3.27 -6.72
C SER A 479 -8.95 -4.16 -5.59
N ILE A 480 -10.07 -3.80 -4.95
CA ILE A 480 -10.71 -4.66 -3.93
C ILE A 480 -11.15 -6.00 -4.54
N LYS A 481 -11.52 -6.02 -5.82
CA LYS A 481 -12.12 -7.20 -6.47
C LYS A 481 -11.13 -8.06 -7.26
N TYR A 482 -10.06 -7.49 -7.79
CA TYR A 482 -9.24 -8.16 -8.80
C TYR A 482 -7.72 -8.10 -8.54
N ALA A 483 -7.28 -7.69 -7.35
CA ALA A 483 -5.85 -7.61 -7.04
C ALA A 483 -5.51 -8.31 -5.72
N GLY A 484 -4.43 -9.10 -5.73
CA GLY A 484 -4.08 -10.02 -4.66
C GLY A 484 -4.83 -11.34 -4.74
N ILE A 485 -4.41 -12.31 -3.94
CA ILE A 485 -5.02 -13.65 -3.86
C ILE A 485 -5.23 -14.07 -2.38
N PRO A 486 -5.94 -15.18 -2.11
CA PRO A 486 -6.12 -15.69 -0.76
C PRO A 486 -4.78 -15.90 -0.03
N TRP A 487 -4.76 -15.64 1.28
CA TRP A 487 -3.54 -15.77 2.07
C TRP A 487 -3.09 -17.23 2.22
N GLU A 488 -4.00 -18.20 2.11
CA GLU A 488 -3.68 -19.62 2.21
C GLU A 488 -2.60 -20.03 1.19
N LEU A 489 -2.64 -19.44 -0.01
CA LEU A 489 -1.68 -19.69 -1.08
C LEU A 489 -0.32 -19.08 -0.78
N GLY A 490 -0.28 -17.77 -0.54
CA GLY A 490 0.96 -17.05 -0.29
C GLY A 490 1.63 -17.44 1.03
N LEU A 491 0.85 -17.79 2.06
CA LEU A 491 1.37 -18.28 3.34
C LEU A 491 2.08 -19.62 3.17
N ALA A 492 1.43 -20.58 2.50
CA ALA A 492 2.01 -21.89 2.23
C ALA A 492 3.29 -21.75 1.38
N GLU A 493 3.23 -20.97 0.29
CA GLU A 493 4.39 -20.70 -0.57
C GLU A 493 5.54 -20.05 0.21
N THR A 494 5.25 -19.07 1.06
CA THR A 494 6.23 -18.41 1.92
C THR A 494 6.87 -19.38 2.90
N HIS A 495 6.07 -20.16 3.60
CA HIS A 495 6.56 -21.16 4.55
C HIS A 495 7.48 -22.17 3.85
N GLN A 496 6.98 -22.79 2.76
CA GLN A 496 7.71 -23.79 1.99
C GLN A 496 9.04 -23.23 1.47
N THR A 497 9.01 -22.05 0.85
CA THR A 497 10.21 -21.43 0.26
C THR A 497 11.26 -21.09 1.33
N LEU A 498 10.84 -20.53 2.47
CA LEU A 498 11.75 -20.19 3.56
C LEU A 498 12.41 -21.43 4.18
N VAL A 499 11.67 -22.54 4.31
CA VAL A 499 12.21 -23.82 4.81
C VAL A 499 13.18 -24.42 3.81
N LEU A 500 12.82 -24.48 2.52
CA LEU A 500 13.69 -25.01 1.46
C LEU A 500 15.03 -24.26 1.33
N ASN A 501 15.10 -23.01 1.77
CA ASN A 501 16.30 -22.18 1.69
C ASN A 501 17.04 -22.03 3.05
N ASP A 502 16.63 -22.74 4.10
CA ASP A 502 17.16 -22.59 5.47
C ASP A 502 17.12 -21.14 5.98
N LEU A 503 16.03 -20.44 5.67
CA LEU A 503 15.79 -19.04 6.07
C LEU A 503 14.67 -18.92 7.10
N ARG A 504 13.89 -19.99 7.31
CA ARG A 504 12.71 -19.99 8.18
C ARG A 504 13.05 -19.82 9.66
N GLY A 505 14.24 -20.29 10.08
CA GLY A 505 14.72 -20.23 11.46
C GLY A 505 14.92 -18.83 12.02
N ARG A 506 15.09 -17.81 11.18
CA ARG A 506 15.48 -16.45 11.58
C ARG A 506 14.44 -15.37 11.29
N ILE A 507 13.25 -15.75 10.80
CA ILE A 507 12.18 -14.79 10.49
C ILE A 507 10.84 -15.32 10.98
N ARG A 508 10.06 -14.48 11.66
CA ARG A 508 8.67 -14.80 12.01
C ARG A 508 7.75 -14.61 10.81
N VAL A 509 6.76 -15.48 10.66
CA VAL A 509 5.74 -15.36 9.61
C VAL A 509 4.40 -14.98 10.23
N GLU A 510 3.83 -13.84 9.83
CA GLU A 510 2.49 -13.39 10.20
C GLU A 510 1.54 -13.53 9.00
N THR A 511 0.26 -13.76 9.26
CA THR A 511 -0.77 -13.65 8.22
C THR A 511 -1.97 -12.83 8.68
N ASP A 512 -2.58 -12.09 7.74
CA ASP A 512 -3.88 -11.45 7.93
C ASP A 512 -4.78 -11.65 6.69
N GLY A 513 -6.05 -11.31 6.82
CA GLY A 513 -7.03 -11.41 5.74
C GLY A 513 -8.28 -12.17 6.15
N GLN A 514 -9.24 -11.45 6.75
CA GLN A 514 -10.53 -12.01 7.17
C GLN A 514 -10.41 -13.22 8.12
N LEU A 515 -9.42 -13.23 9.02
CA LEU A 515 -9.39 -14.11 10.17
C LEU A 515 -10.49 -13.68 11.16
N LYS A 516 -11.37 -14.61 11.54
CA LYS A 516 -12.56 -14.33 12.37
C LYS A 516 -12.68 -15.27 13.57
N THR A 517 -12.24 -16.53 13.43
CA THR A 517 -12.45 -17.59 14.42
C THR A 517 -11.13 -18.22 14.84
N GLY A 518 -11.13 -18.95 15.96
CA GLY A 518 -9.99 -19.76 16.37
C GLY A 518 -9.64 -20.84 15.34
N ARG A 519 -10.63 -21.38 14.63
CA ARG A 519 -10.40 -22.28 13.50
C ARG A 519 -9.56 -21.65 12.38
N ASP A 520 -9.83 -20.41 11.99
CA ASP A 520 -9.03 -19.71 10.97
C ASP A 520 -7.55 -19.62 11.40
N VAL A 521 -7.31 -19.30 12.68
CA VAL A 521 -5.96 -19.19 13.27
C VAL A 521 -5.24 -20.53 13.29
N VAL A 522 -5.93 -21.60 13.70
CA VAL A 522 -5.35 -22.95 13.71
C VAL A 522 -4.94 -23.38 12.31
N ILE A 523 -5.78 -23.15 11.28
CA ILE A 523 -5.42 -23.44 9.89
C ILE A 523 -4.18 -22.64 9.46
N ALA A 524 -4.15 -21.33 9.74
CA ALA A 524 -2.99 -20.50 9.44
C ALA A 524 -1.71 -20.99 10.15
N THR A 525 -1.83 -21.45 11.40
CA THR A 525 -0.71 -22.01 12.17
C THR A 525 -0.15 -23.27 11.51
N LEU A 526 -1.04 -24.21 11.15
CA LEU A 526 -0.67 -25.46 10.49
C LEU A 526 -0.05 -25.23 9.10
N LEU A 527 -0.43 -24.15 8.40
CA LEU A 527 0.18 -23.72 7.14
C LEU A 527 1.51 -22.95 7.32
N GLY A 528 1.89 -22.59 8.55
CA GLY A 528 3.23 -22.06 8.86
C GLY A 528 3.29 -20.68 9.51
N ALA A 529 2.16 -20.03 9.81
CA ALA A 529 2.12 -18.74 10.51
C ALA A 529 2.38 -18.87 12.02
N GLU A 530 2.96 -17.82 12.60
CA GLU A 530 3.30 -17.71 14.02
C GLU A 530 2.55 -16.60 14.75
N GLU A 531 2.12 -15.58 14.00
CA GLU A 531 1.38 -14.40 14.45
C GLU A 531 0.18 -14.15 13.51
N PHE A 532 -0.87 -13.51 14.03
CA PHE A 532 -2.17 -13.43 13.36
C PHE A 532 -2.77 -12.02 13.43
N GLY A 533 -3.00 -11.42 12.27
CA GLY A 533 -3.57 -10.07 12.15
C GLY A 533 -5.09 -10.07 12.01
N PHE A 534 -5.76 -9.27 12.83
CA PHE A 534 -7.20 -9.07 12.83
C PHE A 534 -7.55 -7.58 12.62
N SER A 535 -8.40 -7.28 11.65
CA SER A 535 -8.82 -5.88 11.39
C SER A 535 -10.32 -5.71 11.45
N THR A 536 -11.06 -6.32 10.52
CA THR A 536 -12.50 -6.11 10.41
C THR A 536 -13.28 -6.64 11.62
N ALA A 537 -12.90 -7.79 12.17
CA ALA A 537 -13.60 -8.37 13.33
C ALA A 537 -13.50 -7.47 14.58
N PRO A 538 -12.30 -6.99 15.00
CA PRO A 538 -12.20 -5.99 16.06
C PRO A 538 -13.01 -4.71 15.81
N LEU A 539 -13.02 -4.18 14.57
CA LEU A 539 -13.86 -3.01 14.26
C LEU A 539 -15.36 -3.30 14.37
N ILE A 540 -15.81 -4.51 14.02
CA ILE A 540 -17.20 -4.94 14.22
C ILE A 540 -17.52 -5.02 15.70
N VAL A 541 -16.62 -5.58 16.51
CA VAL A 541 -16.74 -5.64 17.98
C VAL A 541 -16.86 -4.23 18.59
N GLU A 542 -16.11 -3.25 18.06
CA GLU A 542 -16.21 -1.84 18.46
C GLU A 542 -17.53 -1.16 18.00
N GLY A 543 -18.25 -1.76 17.06
CA GLY A 543 -19.58 -1.29 16.66
C GLY A 543 -19.81 -1.18 15.15
N CYS A 544 -18.84 -1.51 14.30
CA CYS A 544 -19.02 -1.45 12.85
C CYS A 544 -20.16 -2.36 12.38
N ILE A 545 -21.10 -1.80 11.61
CA ILE A 545 -22.26 -2.51 11.03
C ILE A 545 -22.10 -2.82 9.54
N MET A 546 -20.89 -2.67 9.02
CA MET A 546 -20.51 -3.01 7.63
C MET A 546 -21.30 -2.31 6.51
N MET A 547 -21.63 -1.03 6.73
CA MET A 547 -22.30 -0.16 5.75
C MET A 547 -21.44 0.19 4.52
N ARG A 548 -20.11 -0.02 4.59
CA ARG A 548 -19.13 0.23 3.50
C ARG A 548 -19.04 1.69 3.02
N LYS A 549 -19.42 2.66 3.86
CA LYS A 549 -19.31 4.12 3.61
C LYS A 549 -18.11 4.78 4.32
N CYS A 550 -17.08 4.01 4.64
CA CYS A 550 -15.90 4.47 5.38
C CYS A 550 -15.18 5.66 4.71
N HIS A 551 -15.22 5.72 3.38
CA HIS A 551 -14.62 6.74 2.54
C HIS A 551 -15.44 8.03 2.42
N LEU A 552 -16.71 8.03 2.86
CA LEU A 552 -17.62 9.18 2.77
C LEU A 552 -17.64 10.04 4.03
N ASN A 553 -16.94 9.62 5.08
CA ASN A 553 -16.99 10.25 6.41
C ASN A 553 -18.35 10.20 7.12
N THR A 554 -19.31 9.43 6.60
CA THR A 554 -20.68 9.33 7.14
C THR A 554 -20.89 8.04 7.95
N CYS A 555 -19.93 7.64 8.77
CA CYS A 555 -20.05 6.41 9.57
C CYS A 555 -21.06 6.63 10.71
N PRO A 556 -22.21 5.92 10.74
CA PRO A 556 -23.29 6.20 11.69
C PRO A 556 -22.96 5.80 13.14
N VAL A 557 -21.91 5.01 13.33
CA VAL A 557 -21.51 4.41 14.62
C VAL A 557 -20.16 4.95 15.12
N GLY A 558 -19.68 6.06 14.56
CA GLY A 558 -18.47 6.73 15.05
C GLY A 558 -17.13 5.99 14.82
N VAL A 559 -17.11 4.85 14.11
CA VAL A 559 -15.87 4.07 13.87
C VAL A 559 -15.00 4.66 12.75
N ALA A 560 -15.55 4.88 11.56
CA ALA A 560 -14.79 5.25 10.36
C ALA A 560 -15.08 6.69 9.88
N THR A 561 -15.05 7.65 10.79
CA THR A 561 -15.36 9.07 10.54
C THR A 561 -14.51 10.00 11.40
N GLN A 562 -14.26 11.20 10.87
CA GLN A 562 -13.67 12.33 11.59
C GLN A 562 -14.71 13.41 11.93
N ASP A 563 -15.97 13.23 11.53
CA ASP A 563 -17.06 14.12 11.91
C ASP A 563 -17.31 14.07 13.43
N GLY A 564 -17.31 15.22 14.08
CA GLY A 564 -17.42 15.33 15.54
C GLY A 564 -18.75 14.82 16.10
N GLU A 565 -19.87 15.02 15.38
CA GLU A 565 -21.19 14.57 15.85
C GLU A 565 -21.36 13.06 15.66
N LEU A 566 -20.86 12.51 14.55
CA LEU A 566 -20.89 11.07 14.31
C LEU A 566 -19.92 10.31 15.23
N ARG A 567 -18.79 10.91 15.61
CA ARG A 567 -17.86 10.32 16.59
C ARG A 567 -18.49 10.14 17.97
N LYS A 568 -19.40 11.02 18.39
CA LYS A 568 -20.17 10.85 19.65
C LYS A 568 -21.03 9.58 19.67
N GLN A 569 -21.32 8.98 18.51
CA GLN A 569 -22.05 7.72 18.40
C GLN A 569 -21.16 6.48 18.65
N PHE A 570 -19.85 6.66 18.84
CA PHE A 570 -18.95 5.56 19.14
C PHE A 570 -19.25 4.97 20.53
N THR A 571 -19.47 3.66 20.58
CA THR A 571 -19.83 2.91 21.80
C THR A 571 -18.89 1.73 22.09
N GLY A 572 -17.84 1.58 21.29
CA GLY A 572 -16.81 0.57 21.49
C GLY A 572 -16.06 0.80 22.80
N LYS A 573 -15.63 -0.29 23.43
CA LYS A 573 -14.84 -0.25 24.67
C LYS A 573 -13.71 -1.27 24.60
N PRO A 574 -12.57 -1.04 25.28
CA PRO A 574 -11.46 -1.98 25.26
C PRO A 574 -11.86 -3.38 25.74
N GLU A 575 -12.78 -3.48 26.71
CA GLU A 575 -13.27 -4.75 27.26
C GLU A 575 -13.93 -5.62 26.19
N HIS A 576 -14.67 -5.02 25.24
CA HIS A 576 -15.31 -5.79 24.17
C HIS A 576 -14.25 -6.48 23.29
N VAL A 577 -13.18 -5.77 22.98
CA VAL A 577 -12.07 -6.28 22.15
C VAL A 577 -11.29 -7.37 22.89
N VAL A 578 -11.04 -7.17 24.20
CA VAL A 578 -10.42 -8.18 25.07
C VAL A 578 -11.26 -9.46 25.13
N ASN A 579 -12.58 -9.35 25.31
CA ASN A 579 -13.48 -10.51 25.32
C ASN A 579 -13.40 -11.29 24.00
N PHE A 580 -13.45 -10.59 22.86
CA PHE A 580 -13.34 -11.22 21.54
C PHE A 580 -12.05 -12.04 21.38
N PHE A 581 -10.88 -11.46 21.72
CA PHE A 581 -9.61 -12.17 21.61
C PHE A 581 -9.51 -13.32 22.60
N THR A 582 -10.11 -13.19 23.79
CA THR A 582 -10.20 -14.29 24.77
C THR A 582 -11.00 -15.45 24.19
N PHE A 583 -12.15 -15.20 23.55
CA PHE A 583 -12.94 -16.26 22.92
C PHE A 583 -12.19 -16.97 21.79
N VAL A 584 -11.51 -16.19 20.92
CA VAL A 584 -10.67 -16.76 19.85
C VAL A 584 -9.58 -17.64 20.45
N ALA A 585 -8.90 -17.18 21.50
CA ALA A 585 -7.85 -17.95 22.17
C ALA A 585 -8.38 -19.24 22.81
N GLU A 586 -9.53 -19.21 23.49
CA GLU A 586 -10.14 -20.41 24.09
C GLU A 586 -10.65 -21.41 23.04
N GLU A 587 -11.16 -20.93 21.90
CA GLU A 587 -11.48 -21.80 20.75
C GLU A 587 -10.21 -22.48 20.23
N ILE A 588 -9.09 -21.74 20.09
CA ILE A 588 -7.79 -22.30 19.70
C ILE A 588 -7.35 -23.37 20.69
N ARG A 589 -7.38 -23.10 22.00
CA ARG A 589 -6.98 -24.09 23.02
C ARG A 589 -7.79 -25.38 22.92
N SER A 590 -9.09 -25.24 22.71
CA SER A 590 -10.00 -26.38 22.51
C SER A 590 -9.66 -27.20 21.27
N LEU A 591 -9.23 -26.55 20.18
CA LEU A 591 -8.78 -27.22 18.96
C LEU A 591 -7.41 -27.86 19.12
N MET A 592 -6.47 -27.19 19.80
CA MET A 592 -5.14 -27.71 20.12
C MET A 592 -5.22 -29.01 20.91
N ALA A 593 -6.07 -29.06 21.95
CA ALA A 593 -6.30 -30.24 22.76
C ALA A 593 -6.76 -31.45 21.91
N LYS A 594 -7.70 -31.22 20.97
CA LYS A 594 -8.20 -32.25 20.04
C LYS A 594 -7.17 -32.68 19.00
N LEU A 595 -6.27 -31.77 18.61
CA LEU A 595 -5.18 -32.04 17.68
C LEU A 595 -3.96 -32.69 18.36
N GLY A 596 -3.93 -32.71 19.69
CA GLY A 596 -2.87 -33.31 20.51
C GLY A 596 -1.64 -32.42 20.74
N PHE A 597 -1.80 -31.10 20.70
CA PHE A 597 -0.70 -30.14 20.86
C PHE A 597 -0.81 -29.35 22.17
N ARG A 598 0.30 -29.20 22.89
CA ARG A 598 0.37 -28.44 24.14
C ARG A 598 0.67 -26.97 23.89
N THR A 599 1.43 -26.66 22.84
CA THR A 599 1.81 -25.30 22.48
C THR A 599 1.57 -25.02 21.00
N MET A 600 1.26 -23.77 20.65
CA MET A 600 1.14 -23.26 19.29
C MET A 600 2.42 -23.50 18.50
N ARG A 601 3.58 -23.50 19.18
CA ARG A 601 4.87 -23.75 18.55
C ARG A 601 4.96 -25.15 17.93
N GLU A 602 4.36 -26.16 18.57
CA GLU A 602 4.35 -27.54 18.06
C GLU A 602 3.51 -27.70 16.79
N MET A 603 2.59 -26.76 16.52
CA MET A 603 1.68 -26.78 15.38
C MET A 603 2.23 -26.12 14.12
N ILE A 604 3.21 -25.22 14.24
CA ILE A 604 3.68 -24.40 13.11
C ILE A 604 4.15 -25.30 11.97
N GLY A 605 3.50 -25.19 10.81
CA GLY A 605 3.86 -25.96 9.61
C GLY A 605 3.46 -27.45 9.66
N ARG A 606 2.64 -27.88 10.63
CA ARG A 606 2.12 -29.26 10.72
C ARG A 606 0.98 -29.54 9.73
N VAL A 607 1.29 -29.41 8.44
CA VAL A 607 0.35 -29.64 7.34
C VAL A 607 -0.21 -31.07 7.31
N ASP A 608 0.45 -32.04 7.96
CA ASP A 608 -0.04 -33.41 8.15
C ASP A 608 -1.33 -33.50 9.01
N LYS A 609 -1.66 -32.41 9.72
CA LYS A 609 -2.90 -32.25 10.49
C LYS A 609 -4.03 -31.61 9.68
N LEU A 610 -3.80 -31.34 8.39
CA LEU A 610 -4.79 -30.89 7.45
C LEU A 610 -5.04 -31.96 6.38
N GLN A 611 -6.29 -32.06 5.96
CA GLN A 611 -6.67 -32.84 4.78
C GLN A 611 -7.62 -32.01 3.91
N VAL A 612 -7.56 -32.21 2.60
CA VAL A 612 -8.44 -31.51 1.65
C VAL A 612 -9.73 -32.33 1.51
N GLN A 613 -10.87 -31.68 1.71
CA GLN A 613 -12.14 -32.24 1.29
C GLN A 613 -12.39 -31.97 -0.18
N LYS A 614 -12.99 -32.94 -0.87
CA LYS A 614 -13.61 -32.67 -2.17
C LYS A 614 -14.70 -31.63 -1.96
N ALA A 615 -14.73 -30.57 -2.77
CA ALA A 615 -15.83 -29.61 -2.74
C ALA A 615 -17.11 -30.31 -3.26
N VAL A 616 -17.88 -30.93 -2.36
CA VAL A 616 -18.93 -31.88 -2.74
C VAL A 616 -20.18 -31.16 -3.28
N ASP A 617 -20.44 -29.92 -2.83
CA ASP A 617 -21.74 -29.27 -3.00
C ASP A 617 -21.84 -28.32 -4.22
N HIS A 618 -20.74 -27.71 -4.69
CA HIS A 618 -20.78 -26.76 -5.82
C HIS A 618 -20.10 -27.32 -7.09
N TRP A 619 -20.84 -27.32 -8.21
CA TRP A 619 -20.42 -27.96 -9.46
C TRP A 619 -19.11 -27.41 -10.05
N LYS A 620 -18.80 -26.11 -9.90
CA LYS A 620 -17.52 -25.50 -10.34
C LYS A 620 -16.33 -25.78 -9.42
N ALA A 621 -16.58 -26.13 -8.15
CA ALA A 621 -15.52 -26.33 -7.17
C ALA A 621 -14.94 -27.75 -7.20
N LYS A 622 -15.59 -28.69 -7.91
CA LYS A 622 -15.20 -30.11 -8.00
C LYS A 622 -13.80 -30.34 -8.57
N GLY A 623 -13.30 -29.42 -9.40
CA GLY A 623 -11.99 -29.52 -10.05
C GLY A 623 -10.85 -28.87 -9.26
N LEU A 624 -11.09 -28.31 -8.08
CA LEU A 624 -10.05 -27.67 -7.28
C LEU A 624 -9.14 -28.72 -6.63
N ASP A 625 -7.84 -28.45 -6.63
CA ASP A 625 -6.80 -29.22 -5.94
C ASP A 625 -5.99 -28.31 -5.01
N LEU A 626 -6.13 -28.54 -3.69
CA LEU A 626 -5.36 -27.80 -2.67
C LEU A 626 -4.18 -28.60 -2.11
N SER A 627 -3.90 -29.78 -2.66
CA SER A 627 -2.77 -30.60 -2.21
C SER A 627 -1.40 -29.89 -2.27
N PRO A 628 -1.12 -28.97 -3.24
CA PRO A 628 0.17 -28.25 -3.25
C PRO A 628 0.40 -27.39 -1.99
N LEU A 629 -0.66 -26.93 -1.32
CA LEU A 629 -0.55 -26.12 -0.10
C LEU A 629 -0.17 -26.97 1.12
N LEU A 630 -0.39 -28.29 1.06
CA LEU A 630 -0.15 -29.23 2.16
C LEU A 630 1.18 -30.00 2.00
N VAL A 631 2.03 -29.58 1.06
CA VAL A 631 3.35 -30.17 0.87
C VAL A 631 4.26 -29.76 2.04
N LYS A 632 4.82 -30.78 2.70
CA LYS A 632 5.92 -30.60 3.65
C LYS A 632 7.25 -30.62 2.86
N PRO A 633 8.08 -29.56 2.94
CA PRO A 633 9.41 -29.58 2.34
C PRO A 633 10.27 -30.75 2.83
N ASP A 634 10.97 -31.40 1.91
CA ASP A 634 11.91 -32.47 2.21
C ASP A 634 13.29 -31.86 2.53
N VAL A 635 13.55 -31.66 3.83
CA VAL A 635 14.77 -31.04 4.37
C VAL A 635 15.26 -31.82 5.59
N GLY A 636 16.54 -31.69 5.92
CA GLY A 636 17.14 -32.36 7.09
C GLY A 636 16.55 -31.88 8.43
N PRO A 637 16.66 -32.69 9.50
CA PRO A 637 16.10 -32.36 10.83
C PRO A 637 16.72 -31.11 11.48
N GLU A 638 17.88 -30.66 11.01
CA GLU A 638 18.55 -29.44 11.41
C GLU A 638 17.87 -28.16 10.90
N VAL A 639 17.09 -28.25 9.83
CA VAL A 639 16.42 -27.10 9.21
C VAL A 639 15.19 -26.72 10.04
N ALA A 640 15.20 -25.49 10.55
CA ALA A 640 14.10 -24.99 11.38
C ALA A 640 12.84 -24.73 10.54
N THR A 641 11.68 -25.13 11.05
CA THR A 641 10.36 -24.88 10.42
C THR A 641 9.61 -23.69 11.04
N SER A 642 10.14 -23.11 12.11
CA SER A 642 9.63 -21.92 12.78
C SER A 642 10.78 -20.96 13.12
N CYS A 643 10.47 -19.76 13.58
CA CYS A 643 11.50 -18.85 14.06
C CYS A 643 12.08 -19.37 15.38
N VAL A 644 13.40 -19.55 15.44
CA VAL A 644 14.14 -20.09 16.60
C VAL A 644 15.35 -19.25 16.99
N GLN A 645 15.74 -18.28 16.17
CA GLN A 645 16.86 -17.38 16.41
C GLN A 645 16.55 -15.95 15.93
N GLU A 646 17.27 -14.98 16.49
CA GLU A 646 17.18 -13.59 16.09
C GLU A 646 18.05 -13.30 14.85
N GLN A 647 17.74 -12.21 14.14
CA GLN A 647 18.57 -11.71 13.04
C GLN A 647 19.79 -10.95 13.57
N ASP A 648 20.94 -11.13 12.92
CA ASP A 648 22.07 -10.21 13.09
C ASP A 648 21.89 -9.02 12.14
N HIS A 649 21.67 -7.84 12.70
CA HIS A 649 21.45 -6.60 11.96
C HIS A 649 22.74 -5.84 11.63
N GLY A 650 23.92 -6.40 11.98
CA GLY A 650 25.21 -5.79 11.65
C GLY A 650 25.53 -4.50 12.41
N LEU A 651 24.83 -4.23 13.53
CA LEU A 651 24.94 -2.96 14.26
C LEU A 651 26.24 -2.81 15.08
N LYS A 652 27.00 -3.87 15.31
CA LYS A 652 28.21 -3.80 16.16
C LYS A 652 29.34 -2.98 15.54
N GLY A 653 29.48 -3.00 14.21
CA GLY A 653 30.59 -2.38 13.48
C GLY A 653 30.30 -1.01 12.88
N ILE A 654 29.18 -0.37 13.24
CA ILE A 654 28.77 0.90 12.64
C ILE A 654 29.54 2.08 13.27
N LEU A 655 29.77 3.12 12.47
CA LEU A 655 30.45 4.35 12.89
C LEU A 655 29.70 5.04 14.05
N ASP A 656 28.38 4.92 14.07
CA ASP A 656 27.52 5.54 15.09
C ASP A 656 27.79 5.06 16.51
N ASN A 657 28.30 3.84 16.72
CA ASN A 657 28.68 3.40 18.06
C ASN A 657 29.78 4.29 18.64
N GLN A 658 30.77 4.64 17.79
CA GLN A 658 31.80 5.61 18.16
C GLN A 658 31.22 7.01 18.38
N LEU A 659 30.25 7.44 17.58
CA LEU A 659 29.61 8.74 17.74
C LEU A 659 28.86 8.84 19.08
N VAL A 660 28.13 7.80 19.46
CA VAL A 660 27.41 7.74 20.74
C VAL A 660 28.38 7.85 21.91
N GLU A 661 29.48 7.09 21.89
CA GLU A 661 30.52 7.16 22.93
C GLU A 661 31.13 8.56 23.04
N LEU A 662 31.50 9.17 21.92
CA LEU A 662 32.10 10.51 21.90
C LEU A 662 31.12 11.62 22.28
N CYS A 663 29.83 11.44 22.01
CA CYS A 663 28.77 12.40 22.31
C CYS A 663 28.05 12.14 23.64
N GLN A 664 28.52 11.22 24.47
CA GLN A 664 27.93 10.92 25.78
C GLN A 664 27.68 12.17 26.66
N PRO A 665 28.59 13.18 26.72
CA PRO A 665 28.32 14.42 27.46
C PRO A 665 27.07 15.17 26.98
N ALA A 666 26.84 15.23 25.67
CA ALA A 666 25.67 15.85 25.07
C ALA A 666 24.39 15.02 25.33
N ILE A 667 24.48 13.70 25.20
CA ILE A 667 23.37 12.78 25.46
C ILE A 667 22.95 12.84 26.94
N ASP A 668 23.92 12.90 27.86
CA ASP A 668 23.63 12.85 29.29
C ASP A 668 23.21 14.18 29.88
N ARG A 669 23.90 15.26 29.50
CA ARG A 669 23.81 16.57 30.17
C ARG A 669 23.47 17.72 29.23
N GLY A 670 23.37 17.49 27.92
CA GLY A 670 23.12 18.55 26.93
C GLY A 670 24.33 19.46 26.71
N GLU A 671 25.55 18.99 27.04
CA GLU A 671 26.79 19.76 26.85
C GLU A 671 27.19 19.85 25.36
N PRO A 672 27.73 20.99 24.89
CA PRO A 672 28.22 21.11 23.52
C PRO A 672 29.40 20.16 23.22
N VAL A 673 29.33 19.46 22.08
CA VAL A 673 30.36 18.55 21.58
C VAL A 673 30.68 18.88 20.12
N SER A 674 31.97 18.94 19.78
CA SER A 674 32.42 19.10 18.40
C SER A 674 33.47 18.06 18.01
N LEU A 675 33.29 17.43 16.86
CA LEU A 675 34.11 16.32 16.37
C LEU A 675 34.53 16.54 14.91
N ASP A 676 35.67 15.99 14.51
CA ASP A 676 36.16 15.91 13.13
C ASP A 676 36.61 14.48 12.84
N LEU A 677 35.97 13.80 11.87
CA LEU A 677 36.13 12.37 11.62
C LEU A 677 36.18 12.05 10.11
N PRO A 678 36.90 11.00 9.69
CA PRO A 678 36.81 10.50 8.31
C PRO A 678 35.49 9.76 8.07
N ILE A 679 35.02 9.75 6.81
CA ILE A 679 33.87 8.93 6.38
C ILE A 679 34.11 8.26 5.03
N ARG A 680 33.55 7.07 4.84
CA ARG A 680 33.61 6.29 3.60
C ARG A 680 32.22 5.78 3.21
N ASN A 681 32.03 5.43 1.94
CA ASN A 681 30.72 5.02 1.41
C ASN A 681 30.15 3.74 2.08
N VAL A 682 30.99 2.94 2.74
CA VAL A 682 30.56 1.81 3.56
C VAL A 682 29.91 2.22 4.88
N ASN A 683 30.15 3.46 5.34
CA ASN A 683 29.51 4.05 6.52
C ASN A 683 28.13 4.57 6.12
N ARG A 684 27.14 3.68 6.28
CA ARG A 684 25.73 3.95 5.96
C ARG A 684 25.00 4.43 7.21
N THR A 685 23.95 5.22 7.02
CA THR A 685 23.02 5.60 8.10
C THR A 685 23.71 6.33 9.27
N THR A 686 24.76 7.09 8.95
CA THR A 686 25.56 7.79 9.97
C THR A 686 24.78 8.93 10.60
N GLY A 687 24.82 9.03 11.93
CA GLY A 687 24.13 10.00 12.78
C GLY A 687 22.78 9.50 13.32
N THR A 688 22.24 8.40 12.81
CA THR A 688 20.87 7.96 13.12
C THR A 688 20.73 7.28 14.49
N VAL A 689 21.70 6.47 14.91
CA VAL A 689 21.66 5.88 16.27
C VAL A 689 21.88 6.97 17.29
N LEU A 690 22.84 7.87 17.07
CA LEU A 690 23.03 9.05 17.91
C LEU A 690 21.72 9.84 18.03
N SER A 691 21.05 10.09 16.91
CA SER A 691 19.73 10.73 16.87
C SER A 691 18.70 9.99 17.73
N SER A 692 18.67 8.65 17.69
CA SER A 692 17.74 7.86 18.49
C SER A 692 17.90 8.05 20.00
N TYR A 693 19.14 8.24 20.49
CA TYR A 693 19.40 8.53 21.90
C TYR A 693 18.84 9.91 22.28
N ILE A 694 19.04 10.91 21.42
CA ILE A 694 18.49 12.25 21.63
C ILE A 694 16.96 12.23 21.61
N ALA A 695 16.35 11.62 20.59
CA ALA A 695 14.90 11.52 20.47
C ALA A 695 14.26 10.78 21.65
N ARG A 696 14.88 9.72 22.16
CA ARG A 696 14.36 8.94 23.29
C ARG A 696 14.38 9.72 24.60
N LYS A 697 15.41 10.54 24.81
CA LYS A 697 15.60 11.27 26.07
C LYS A 697 14.94 12.64 26.09
N TYR A 698 15.03 13.38 24.99
CA TYR A 698 14.59 14.78 24.89
C TYR A 698 13.31 14.94 24.07
N GLY A 699 12.76 13.84 23.54
CA GLY A 699 11.52 13.88 22.77
C GLY A 699 11.65 14.67 21.47
N PRO A 700 10.54 15.25 20.96
CA PRO A 700 10.55 16.04 19.73
C PRO A 700 11.26 17.39 19.87
N GLU A 701 11.43 17.90 21.09
CA GLU A 701 12.12 19.18 21.34
C GLU A 701 13.62 19.10 21.08
N GLY A 702 14.20 17.91 21.25
CA GLY A 702 15.62 17.63 21.04
C GLY A 702 16.53 18.46 21.93
N LEU A 703 17.72 18.77 21.42
CA LEU A 703 18.70 19.63 22.08
C LEU A 703 18.67 21.05 21.47
N PRO A 704 19.24 22.06 22.17
CA PRO A 704 19.52 23.36 21.56
C PRO A 704 20.31 23.21 20.23
N PRO A 705 20.13 24.14 19.27
CA PRO A 705 20.87 24.10 18.01
C PRO A 705 22.39 24.04 18.21
N ASP A 706 23.09 23.29 17.36
CA ASP A 706 24.55 23.10 17.39
C ASP A 706 25.13 22.51 18.70
N THR A 707 24.32 21.93 19.59
CA THR A 707 24.85 21.19 20.76
C THR A 707 25.77 20.06 20.33
N ILE A 708 25.46 19.32 19.25
CA ILE A 708 26.38 18.34 18.68
C ILE A 708 26.75 18.78 17.27
N ARG A 709 28.03 19.03 17.01
CA ARG A 709 28.52 19.45 15.70
C ARG A 709 29.64 18.55 15.20
N ILE A 710 29.34 17.73 14.20
CA ILE A 710 30.28 16.73 13.67
C ILE A 710 30.64 17.08 12.24
N LYS A 711 31.93 17.28 11.99
CA LYS A 711 32.49 17.41 10.66
C LYS A 711 33.00 16.05 10.18
N PHE A 712 32.63 15.69 8.96
CA PHE A 712 33.13 14.55 8.24
C PHE A 712 33.92 14.96 7.00
N THR A 713 34.97 14.21 6.69
CA THR A 713 35.74 14.36 5.44
C THR A 713 35.75 13.03 4.69
N GLY A 714 35.27 13.02 3.45
CA GLY A 714 35.22 11.82 2.60
C GLY A 714 33.88 11.63 1.88
N SER A 715 33.52 10.38 1.57
CA SER A 715 32.29 10.05 0.83
C SER A 715 31.33 9.32 1.76
N ALA A 716 30.13 9.84 2.00
CA ALA A 716 29.16 9.23 2.90
C ALA A 716 28.34 8.15 2.19
N GLY A 717 28.05 7.04 2.88
CA GLY A 717 27.18 5.99 2.36
C GLY A 717 25.71 6.41 2.31
N GLN A 718 24.85 5.46 1.92
CA GLN A 718 23.39 5.66 1.89
C GLN A 718 22.86 6.15 3.25
N SER A 719 21.82 6.98 3.22
CA SER A 719 21.07 7.42 4.41
C SER A 719 21.88 8.26 5.41
N PHE A 720 22.88 9.02 4.95
CA PHE A 720 23.62 9.96 5.81
C PHE A 720 22.69 10.96 6.48
N GLY A 721 22.70 11.04 7.82
CA GLY A 721 21.81 11.91 8.58
C GLY A 721 20.33 11.51 8.54
N ALA A 722 20.02 10.24 8.30
CA ALA A 722 18.62 9.78 8.35
C ALA A 722 18.04 9.97 9.76
N PHE A 723 16.79 10.45 9.82
CA PHE A 723 16.05 10.72 11.04
C PHE A 723 16.80 11.60 12.06
N LEU A 724 17.63 12.54 11.60
CA LEU A 724 18.48 13.35 12.48
C LEU A 724 17.65 14.33 13.34
N SER A 725 17.79 14.22 14.65
CA SER A 725 17.10 15.02 15.66
C SER A 725 17.66 16.44 15.79
N LYS A 726 16.78 17.34 16.24
CA LYS A 726 17.12 18.73 16.58
C LYS A 726 18.28 18.81 17.58
N GLY A 727 19.20 19.73 17.28
CA GLY A 727 20.42 19.98 18.04
C GLY A 727 21.66 19.24 17.54
N ILE A 728 21.52 18.38 16.53
CA ILE A 728 22.64 17.73 15.84
C ILE A 728 22.89 18.44 14.49
N THR A 729 24.13 18.83 14.26
CA THR A 729 24.62 19.42 13.01
C THR A 729 25.69 18.51 12.41
N LEU A 730 25.42 17.97 11.22
CA LEU A 730 26.39 17.19 10.44
C LEU A 730 26.92 18.01 9.27
N ILE A 731 28.24 18.07 9.12
CA ILE A 731 28.92 18.78 8.04
C ILE A 731 29.75 17.76 7.27
N LEU A 732 29.56 17.67 5.97
CA LEU A 732 30.30 16.76 5.11
C LEU A 732 31.11 17.57 4.10
N GLU A 733 32.44 17.50 4.21
CA GLU A 733 33.38 17.95 3.19
C GLU A 733 33.66 16.76 2.25
N GLY A 734 32.98 16.72 1.12
CA GLY A 734 32.95 15.59 0.21
C GLY A 734 31.63 15.43 -0.54
N GLU A 735 31.10 14.21 -0.58
CA GLU A 735 29.89 13.84 -1.32
C GLU A 735 29.09 12.79 -0.55
N SER A 736 27.78 12.68 -0.84
CA SER A 736 26.90 11.67 -0.24
C SER A 736 26.18 10.86 -1.31
N ASN A 737 25.98 9.58 -1.03
CA ASN A 737 25.08 8.75 -1.83
C ASN A 737 23.60 9.12 -1.55
N ASP A 738 22.66 8.27 -1.98
CA ASP A 738 21.21 8.44 -1.88
C ASP A 738 20.71 8.55 -0.43
N TYR A 739 19.47 9.05 -0.31
CA TYR A 739 18.69 9.12 0.93
C TYR A 739 19.29 10.02 2.02
N LEU A 740 20.17 10.95 1.65
CA LEU A 740 20.68 11.95 2.60
C LEU A 740 19.53 12.66 3.30
N GLY A 741 19.57 12.74 4.63
CA GLY A 741 18.53 13.38 5.44
C GLY A 741 17.14 12.76 5.28
N LYS A 742 17.05 11.48 4.88
CA LYS A 742 15.78 10.72 4.87
C LYS A 742 15.08 10.83 6.22
N GLY A 743 13.82 11.29 6.21
CA GLY A 743 13.05 11.51 7.43
C GLY A 743 13.65 12.52 8.41
N LEU A 744 14.41 13.52 7.94
CA LEU A 744 15.02 14.57 8.77
C LEU A 744 14.03 15.10 9.82
N SER A 745 14.46 15.14 11.08
CA SER A 745 13.61 15.32 12.27
C SER A 745 14.12 16.45 13.20
N GLY A 746 14.65 17.51 12.59
CA GLY A 746 15.03 18.77 13.24
C GLY A 746 16.52 19.09 13.16
N GLY A 747 17.36 18.14 12.78
CA GLY A 747 18.80 18.34 12.63
C GLY A 747 19.18 19.19 11.42
N THR A 748 20.45 19.57 11.37
CA THR A 748 21.04 20.35 10.27
C THR A 748 22.08 19.52 9.52
N ILE A 749 21.97 19.47 8.19
CA ILE A 749 22.95 18.77 7.33
C ILE A 749 23.54 19.77 6.34
N ILE A 750 24.87 19.85 6.30
CA ILE A 750 25.62 20.71 5.38
C ILE A 750 26.52 19.80 4.55
N VAL A 751 26.49 19.92 3.22
CA VAL A 751 27.39 19.20 2.32
C VAL A 751 28.08 20.20 1.41
N VAL A 752 29.41 20.15 1.40
CA VAL A 752 30.27 21.00 0.57
C VAL A 752 31.27 20.13 -0.18
N PRO A 753 31.67 20.50 -1.40
CA PRO A 753 32.69 19.76 -2.14
C PRO A 753 34.04 19.77 -1.39
N PRO A 754 34.93 18.81 -1.67
CA PRO A 754 36.30 18.84 -1.16
C PRO A 754 37.02 20.15 -1.50
N LYS A 755 37.96 20.56 -0.66
CA LYS A 755 38.82 21.72 -0.98
C LYS A 755 39.68 21.45 -2.21
N GLY A 756 39.81 22.46 -3.08
CA GLY A 756 40.69 22.41 -4.24
C GLY A 756 40.14 21.65 -5.45
N VAL A 757 38.82 21.39 -5.48
CA VAL A 757 38.16 20.85 -6.67
C VAL A 757 38.34 21.76 -7.89
N THR A 758 38.55 21.16 -9.06
CA THR A 758 38.75 21.87 -10.34
C THR A 758 37.51 21.90 -11.22
N TYR A 759 36.46 21.16 -10.85
CA TYR A 759 35.16 21.18 -11.50
C TYR A 759 34.27 22.25 -10.86
N LEU A 760 33.19 22.62 -11.55
CA LEU A 760 32.17 23.54 -11.03
C LEU A 760 31.18 22.76 -10.14
N PRO A 761 31.15 22.98 -8.82
CA PRO A 761 30.26 22.23 -7.93
C PRO A 761 28.80 22.40 -8.31
N GLU A 762 28.40 23.61 -8.73
CA GLU A 762 27.04 23.94 -9.17
C GLU A 762 26.55 23.16 -10.41
N ASP A 763 27.45 22.52 -11.17
CA ASP A 763 27.13 21.68 -12.33
C ASP A 763 27.40 20.17 -12.06
N THR A 764 27.70 19.80 -10.81
CA THR A 764 28.13 18.44 -10.45
C THR A 764 27.23 17.83 -9.39
N ILE A 765 26.89 16.55 -9.54
CA ILE A 765 26.12 15.80 -8.54
C ILE A 765 26.95 15.68 -7.25
N LEU A 766 26.39 16.18 -6.15
CA LEU A 766 26.99 16.16 -4.82
C LEU A 766 26.28 15.18 -3.88
N ILE A 767 24.96 15.07 -4.03
CA ILE A 767 24.10 14.21 -3.21
C ILE A 767 23.21 13.35 -4.10
N GLY A 768 22.99 12.10 -3.68
CA GLY A 768 22.20 11.13 -4.45
C GLY A 768 20.69 11.39 -4.45
N ASN A 769 19.98 10.40 -4.96
CA ASN A 769 18.53 10.40 -5.17
C ASN A 769 17.74 10.38 -3.86
N THR A 770 16.48 10.81 -3.93
CA THR A 770 15.52 10.68 -2.82
C THR A 770 16.03 11.33 -1.51
N SER A 771 16.93 12.31 -1.64
CA SER A 771 17.41 13.10 -0.51
C SER A 771 16.26 13.89 0.12
N LEU A 772 16.22 13.94 1.46
CA LEU A 772 15.17 14.54 2.28
C LEU A 772 13.79 13.84 2.17
N TYR A 773 13.76 12.57 1.77
CA TYR A 773 12.50 11.84 1.64
C TYR A 773 11.68 11.83 2.93
N GLY A 774 10.47 12.37 2.87
CA GLY A 774 9.52 12.34 3.99
C GLY A 774 9.90 13.22 5.18
N ALA A 775 10.85 14.14 5.04
CA ALA A 775 11.38 14.94 6.15
C ALA A 775 10.28 15.71 6.91
N THR A 776 10.36 15.79 8.24
CA THR A 776 9.37 16.44 9.12
C THR A 776 9.99 17.47 10.09
N GLY A 777 11.08 18.11 9.64
CA GLY A 777 11.66 19.35 10.17
C GLY A 777 13.18 19.33 10.15
N GLY A 778 13.86 20.48 10.10
CA GLY A 778 15.34 20.56 10.03
C GLY A 778 15.83 21.37 8.82
N GLU A 779 17.14 21.53 8.69
CA GLU A 779 17.76 22.35 7.64
C GLU A 779 18.81 21.60 6.80
N GLY A 780 18.85 21.88 5.50
CA GLY A 780 19.79 21.28 4.55
C GLY A 780 20.46 22.34 3.66
N TYR A 781 21.79 22.35 3.60
CA TYR A 781 22.56 23.28 2.77
C TYR A 781 23.60 22.54 1.94
N PHE A 782 23.41 22.50 0.62
CA PHE A 782 24.12 21.58 -0.27
C PHE A 782 24.76 22.31 -1.45
N TYR A 783 26.09 22.43 -1.48
CA TYR A 783 26.79 23.13 -2.56
C TYR A 783 27.08 22.21 -3.76
N GLY A 784 26.03 21.95 -4.53
CA GLY A 784 26.07 21.20 -5.79
C GLY A 784 24.68 20.73 -6.24
N ILE A 785 24.63 19.72 -7.11
CA ILE A 785 23.39 19.17 -7.67
C ILE A 785 22.94 17.93 -6.89
N ALA A 786 21.63 17.82 -6.65
CA ALA A 786 21.01 16.58 -6.18
C ALA A 786 20.60 15.68 -7.36
N GLY A 787 20.59 14.37 -7.13
CA GLY A 787 20.00 13.42 -8.07
C GLY A 787 18.48 13.57 -8.23
N GLU A 788 17.84 12.47 -8.61
CA GLU A 788 16.40 12.40 -8.84
C GLU A 788 15.60 12.51 -7.52
N ARG A 789 14.37 13.03 -7.59
CA ARG A 789 13.42 13.05 -6.46
C ARG A 789 13.92 13.78 -5.21
N PHE A 790 14.72 14.82 -5.38
CA PHE A 790 15.11 15.69 -4.27
C PHE A 790 13.88 16.24 -3.54
N ALA A 791 13.87 16.15 -2.22
CA ALA A 791 12.78 16.59 -1.34
C ALA A 791 11.41 15.92 -1.65
N VAL A 792 11.42 14.71 -2.20
CA VAL A 792 10.20 13.92 -2.37
C VAL A 792 9.49 13.73 -1.04
N ARG A 793 8.17 13.98 -0.99
CA ARG A 793 7.37 13.92 0.24
C ARG A 793 7.89 14.80 1.39
N ASN A 794 8.67 15.85 1.14
CA ASN A 794 9.09 16.78 2.20
C ASN A 794 7.84 17.39 2.89
N SER A 795 7.84 17.38 4.21
CA SER A 795 6.74 17.81 5.06
C SER A 795 7.15 18.83 6.12
N GLY A 796 8.38 19.35 6.06
CA GLY A 796 8.80 20.38 7.01
C GLY A 796 10.26 20.81 6.97
N ALA A 797 11.12 20.16 6.20
CA ALA A 797 12.52 20.57 6.09
C ALA A 797 12.67 21.84 5.23
N ARG A 798 13.68 22.64 5.57
CA ARG A 798 14.11 23.83 4.81
C ARG A 798 15.43 23.51 4.13
N ALA A 799 15.50 23.63 2.80
CA ALA A 799 16.69 23.22 2.06
C ALA A 799 17.10 24.22 0.98
N VAL A 800 18.40 24.36 0.77
CA VAL A 800 18.99 25.13 -0.34
C VAL A 800 20.00 24.25 -1.08
N ILE A 801 19.82 24.15 -2.40
CA ILE A 801 20.60 23.31 -3.33
C ILE A 801 20.88 24.10 -4.61
N ASP A 802 21.97 23.81 -5.33
CA ASP A 802 22.33 24.51 -6.56
C ASP A 802 21.69 23.90 -7.83
N GLY A 803 21.13 22.69 -7.76
CA GLY A 803 20.35 22.09 -8.82
C GLY A 803 19.74 20.74 -8.42
N THR A 804 18.82 20.22 -9.22
CA THR A 804 18.17 18.91 -8.97
C THR A 804 17.85 18.17 -10.26
N GLY A 805 17.85 16.84 -10.23
CA GLY A 805 17.33 15.97 -11.28
C GLY A 805 15.81 16.06 -11.48
N ASP A 806 15.22 15.08 -12.16
CA ASP A 806 13.77 15.01 -12.37
C ASP A 806 13.03 14.78 -11.04
N HIS A 807 11.74 15.12 -11.04
CA HIS A 807 10.84 14.88 -9.91
C HIS A 807 11.22 15.61 -8.60
N GLY A 808 11.95 16.72 -8.68
CA GLY A 808 12.19 17.58 -7.52
C GLY A 808 10.88 18.04 -6.87
N CYS A 809 10.82 18.03 -5.54
CA CYS A 809 9.65 18.36 -4.72
C CYS A 809 8.38 17.53 -5.00
N GLU A 810 8.52 16.33 -5.59
CA GLU A 810 7.40 15.42 -5.84
C GLU A 810 6.66 15.11 -4.52
N TYR A 811 5.33 15.25 -4.50
CA TYR A 811 4.48 15.05 -3.32
C TYR A 811 4.84 15.88 -2.08
N MET A 812 5.58 16.99 -2.18
CA MET A 812 5.88 17.85 -1.03
C MET A 812 4.59 18.42 -0.41
N THR A 813 4.48 18.37 0.93
CA THR A 813 3.30 18.82 1.70
C THR A 813 3.63 19.93 2.71
N GLY A 814 4.91 20.26 2.89
CA GLY A 814 5.37 21.31 3.81
C GLY A 814 6.88 21.52 3.72
N GLY A 815 7.37 22.56 4.37
CA GLY A 815 8.78 22.97 4.30
C GLY A 815 9.03 24.02 3.21
N VAL A 816 10.31 24.36 3.02
CA VAL A 816 10.74 25.37 2.03
C VAL A 816 11.95 24.84 1.27
N VAL A 817 11.89 24.83 -0.06
CA VAL A 817 13.01 24.39 -0.91
C VAL A 817 13.46 25.54 -1.81
N VAL A 818 14.75 25.86 -1.81
CA VAL A 818 15.36 26.85 -2.71
C VAL A 818 16.32 26.12 -3.65
N VAL A 819 16.12 26.29 -4.96
CA VAL A 819 17.00 25.76 -6.01
C VAL A 819 17.68 26.94 -6.71
N LEU A 820 19.00 27.04 -6.57
CA LEU A 820 19.82 28.14 -7.12
C LEU A 820 20.33 27.86 -8.54
N GLY A 821 19.67 26.95 -9.27
CA GLY A 821 20.03 26.58 -10.63
C GLY A 821 18.99 25.68 -11.29
N LYS A 822 19.43 24.80 -12.19
CA LYS A 822 18.54 24.02 -13.07
C LYS A 822 17.81 22.91 -12.31
N THR A 823 16.58 22.66 -12.74
CA THR A 823 15.79 21.48 -12.35
C THR A 823 15.65 20.49 -13.52
N GLY A 824 15.38 19.23 -13.21
CA GLY A 824 14.86 18.25 -14.15
C GLY A 824 13.35 18.42 -14.42
N ARG A 825 12.78 17.46 -15.14
CA ARG A 825 11.37 17.40 -15.57
C ARG A 825 10.44 17.02 -14.42
N ASN A 826 9.15 17.26 -14.61
CA ASN A 826 8.09 16.86 -13.71
C ASN A 826 8.27 17.39 -12.26
N PHE A 827 8.92 18.56 -12.12
CA PHE A 827 9.11 19.22 -10.83
C PHE A 827 7.75 19.54 -10.19
N ALA A 828 7.65 19.40 -8.87
CA ALA A 828 6.45 19.65 -8.06
C ALA A 828 5.22 18.78 -8.41
N ALA A 829 5.40 17.64 -9.09
CA ALA A 829 4.31 16.71 -9.34
C ALA A 829 3.69 16.21 -8.02
N GLY A 830 2.37 16.39 -7.86
CA GLY A 830 1.67 16.03 -6.63
C GLY A 830 2.00 16.89 -5.41
N MET A 831 2.78 17.98 -5.56
CA MET A 831 3.07 18.92 -4.49
C MET A 831 1.78 19.60 -4.03
N SER A 832 1.44 19.41 -2.75
CA SER A 832 0.16 19.84 -2.18
C SER A 832 0.30 20.79 -0.99
N GLY A 833 1.53 21.10 -0.57
CA GLY A 833 1.82 22.10 0.46
C GLY A 833 3.32 22.43 0.57
N GLY A 834 3.63 23.54 1.23
CA GLY A 834 4.98 24.12 1.30
C GLY A 834 5.28 25.07 0.13
N ASP A 835 6.46 25.70 0.18
CA ASP A 835 6.92 26.65 -0.84
C ASP A 835 8.21 26.16 -1.50
N ALA A 836 8.34 26.34 -2.81
CA ALA A 836 9.61 26.18 -3.50
C ALA A 836 9.96 27.43 -4.31
N TYR A 837 11.24 27.82 -4.30
CA TYR A 837 11.78 28.94 -5.06
C TYR A 837 12.85 28.43 -6.01
N VAL A 838 12.67 28.66 -7.31
CA VAL A 838 13.60 28.18 -8.34
C VAL A 838 14.17 29.37 -9.09
N LEU A 839 15.50 29.44 -9.18
CA LEU A 839 16.18 30.44 -9.99
C LEU A 839 16.12 30.06 -11.48
N ASP A 840 15.20 30.66 -12.24
CA ASP A 840 14.95 30.36 -13.65
C ASP A 840 15.68 31.35 -14.57
N GLU A 841 16.98 31.14 -14.77
CA GLU A 841 17.79 32.05 -15.61
C GLU A 841 17.58 31.85 -17.11
N ASP A 842 17.14 30.67 -17.55
CA ASP A 842 16.94 30.33 -18.96
C ASP A 842 15.48 30.44 -19.42
N GLY A 843 14.55 30.72 -18.50
CA GLY A 843 13.12 30.86 -18.79
C GLY A 843 12.43 29.54 -19.15
N GLN A 844 13.09 28.40 -18.95
CA GLN A 844 12.57 27.08 -19.34
C GLN A 844 12.02 26.29 -18.15
N PHE A 845 12.02 26.84 -16.93
CA PHE A 845 11.44 26.15 -15.77
C PHE A 845 9.94 25.81 -15.94
N PRO A 846 9.07 26.68 -16.51
CA PRO A 846 7.65 26.34 -16.70
C PRO A 846 7.41 25.08 -17.53
N ALA A 847 8.25 24.78 -18.52
CA ALA A 847 8.15 23.56 -19.33
C ALA A 847 8.59 22.29 -18.57
N ARG A 848 9.33 22.45 -17.46
CA ARG A 848 9.83 21.38 -16.60
C ARG A 848 8.96 21.16 -15.36
N CYS A 849 8.11 22.12 -15.02
CA CYS A 849 7.19 22.05 -13.88
C CYS A 849 5.90 21.31 -14.23
N ASN A 850 5.42 20.46 -13.32
CA ASN A 850 4.12 19.82 -13.44
C ASN A 850 3.01 20.75 -12.91
N MET A 851 2.28 21.38 -13.82
CA MET A 851 1.21 22.32 -13.51
C MET A 851 -0.11 21.67 -13.02
N GLY A 852 -0.08 20.38 -12.66
CA GLY A 852 -1.29 19.63 -12.30
C GLY A 852 -1.91 20.03 -10.96
N MET A 853 -1.11 20.51 -10.01
CA MET A 853 -1.56 20.90 -8.65
C MET A 853 -0.93 22.21 -8.15
N VAL A 854 -0.08 22.86 -8.95
CA VAL A 854 0.68 24.06 -8.55
C VAL A 854 0.51 25.19 -9.55
N GLU A 855 0.70 26.40 -9.06
CA GLU A 855 0.80 27.64 -9.81
C GLU A 855 2.23 28.20 -9.69
N LEU A 856 2.65 28.92 -10.73
CA LEU A 856 3.93 29.63 -10.75
C LEU A 856 3.68 31.12 -10.53
N GLU A 857 4.38 31.71 -9.56
CA GLU A 857 4.20 33.10 -9.16
C GLU A 857 5.54 33.84 -9.08
N PRO A 858 5.57 35.16 -9.33
CA PRO A 858 6.75 35.98 -9.05
C PRO A 858 6.93 36.20 -7.54
N VAL A 859 8.18 36.34 -7.09
CA VAL A 859 8.51 36.60 -5.68
C VAL A 859 8.29 38.09 -5.33
N VAL A 860 7.04 38.46 -5.05
CA VAL A 860 6.65 39.87 -4.82
C VAL A 860 6.43 40.23 -3.36
N SER A 861 5.96 39.29 -2.53
CA SER A 861 5.61 39.56 -1.13
C SER A 861 6.86 39.78 -0.28
N SER A 862 6.78 40.66 0.72
CA SER A 862 7.91 40.93 1.62
C SER A 862 8.31 39.70 2.44
N GLU A 863 7.33 38.87 2.82
CA GLU A 863 7.53 37.61 3.55
C GLU A 863 8.31 36.59 2.72
N ASP A 864 7.94 36.41 1.45
CA ASP A 864 8.67 35.53 0.53
C ASP A 864 10.10 36.03 0.30
N LYS A 865 10.28 37.33 0.07
CA LYS A 865 11.60 37.95 -0.14
C LYS A 865 12.51 37.74 1.06
N GLN A 866 11.99 37.92 2.28
CA GLN A 866 12.74 37.73 3.52
C GLN A 866 13.11 36.25 3.72
N THR A 867 12.16 35.34 3.48
CA THR A 867 12.37 33.90 3.63
C THR A 867 13.43 33.40 2.65
N LEU A 868 13.30 33.77 1.37
CA LEU A 868 14.25 33.40 0.33
C LEU A 868 15.64 33.96 0.64
N ARG A 869 15.74 35.27 0.93
CA ARG A 869 17.03 35.91 1.22
C ARG A 869 17.72 35.27 2.42
N GLY A 870 16.99 35.04 3.52
CA GLY A 870 17.55 34.43 4.71
C GLY A 870 18.07 33.02 4.49
N LEU A 871 17.40 32.21 3.65
CA LEU A 871 17.87 30.88 3.27
C LEU A 871 19.14 30.94 2.40
N VAL A 872 19.20 31.86 1.44
CA VAL A 872 20.40 32.04 0.60
C VAL A 872 21.58 32.57 1.41
N GLU A 873 21.35 33.49 2.35
CA GLU A 873 22.37 33.99 3.29
C GLU A 873 22.91 32.87 4.19
N ALA A 874 22.02 32.03 4.73
CA ALA A 874 22.42 30.87 5.52
C ALA A 874 23.21 29.86 4.68
N HIS A 875 22.76 29.59 3.45
CA HIS A 875 23.48 28.73 2.52
C HIS A 875 24.88 29.27 2.24
N PHE A 876 25.03 30.55 1.87
CA PHE A 876 26.34 31.16 1.66
C PHE A 876 27.23 31.08 2.91
N ARG A 877 26.67 31.35 4.10
CA ARG A 877 27.40 31.26 5.38
C ARG A 877 27.97 29.86 5.60
N TYR A 878 27.18 28.81 5.36
CA TYR A 878 27.58 27.43 5.64
C TYR A 878 28.43 26.81 4.53
N THR A 879 28.18 27.16 3.27
CA THR A 879 28.77 26.46 2.13
C THR A 879 29.81 27.27 1.37
N GLN A 880 29.82 28.59 1.54
CA GLN A 880 30.59 29.52 0.71
C GLN A 880 30.28 29.38 -0.80
N SER A 881 29.08 28.91 -1.16
CA SER A 881 28.64 28.72 -2.54
C SER A 881 28.81 29.99 -3.38
N VAL A 882 29.42 29.84 -4.55
CA VAL A 882 29.61 30.90 -5.53
C VAL A 882 28.25 31.39 -6.08
N ASN A 883 27.30 30.48 -6.31
CA ASN A 883 25.96 30.84 -6.76
C ASN A 883 25.20 31.65 -5.70
N ALA A 884 25.25 31.23 -4.44
CA ALA A 884 24.62 31.99 -3.37
C ALA A 884 25.25 33.39 -3.20
N ARG A 885 26.59 33.49 -3.30
CA ARG A 885 27.27 34.79 -3.31
C ARG A 885 26.77 35.68 -4.45
N ARG A 886 26.73 35.15 -5.68
CA ARG A 886 26.27 35.87 -6.88
C ARG A 886 24.84 36.38 -6.71
N VAL A 887 23.94 35.55 -6.17
CA VAL A 887 22.55 35.93 -5.91
C VAL A 887 22.47 37.05 -4.87
N LEU A 888 23.27 37.01 -3.80
CA LEU A 888 23.24 38.02 -2.74
C LEU A 888 23.84 39.36 -3.17
N GLU A 889 24.95 39.33 -3.91
CA GLU A 889 25.63 40.53 -4.42
C GLU A 889 24.80 41.26 -5.49
N SER A 890 24.01 40.51 -6.27
CA SER A 890 23.17 41.03 -7.36
C SER A 890 21.67 40.86 -7.07
N TRP A 891 21.26 40.97 -5.81
CA TRP A 891 19.91 40.60 -5.36
C TRP A 891 18.78 41.25 -6.16
N ASP A 892 18.83 42.56 -6.39
CA ASP A 892 17.75 43.27 -7.10
C ASP A 892 17.62 42.85 -8.58
N MET A 893 18.72 42.40 -9.19
CA MET A 893 18.73 41.88 -10.57
C MET A 893 18.33 40.40 -10.63
N MET A 894 18.64 39.62 -9.59
CA MET A 894 18.41 38.18 -9.56
C MET A 894 17.02 37.82 -9.04
N LEU A 895 16.46 38.61 -8.12
CA LEU A 895 15.14 38.37 -7.53
C LEU A 895 14.01 38.23 -8.56
N PRO A 896 13.92 39.04 -9.63
CA PRO A 896 12.90 38.88 -10.67
C PRO A 896 13.00 37.57 -11.47
N LYS A 897 14.14 36.88 -11.41
CA LYS A 897 14.36 35.58 -12.08
C LYS A 897 13.93 34.39 -11.22
N PHE A 898 13.61 34.60 -9.94
CA PHE A 898 13.07 33.55 -9.10
C PHE A 898 11.59 33.32 -9.41
N VAL A 899 11.23 32.06 -9.57
CA VAL A 899 9.87 31.58 -9.67
C VAL A 899 9.49 30.91 -8.36
N LYS A 900 8.40 31.38 -7.74
CA LYS A 900 7.76 30.69 -6.63
C LYS A 900 6.80 29.63 -7.17
N VAL A 901 6.93 28.42 -6.68
CA VAL A 901 5.99 27.31 -6.94
C VAL A 901 5.06 27.19 -5.75
N MET A 902 3.77 27.39 -5.97
CA MET A 902 2.77 27.39 -4.91
C MET A 902 1.62 26.42 -5.22
N PRO A 903 1.30 25.46 -4.34
CA PRO A 903 0.16 24.56 -4.55
C PRO A 903 -1.18 25.28 -4.48
N SER A 904 -2.08 25.03 -5.44
CA SER A 904 -3.35 25.77 -5.57
C SER A 904 -4.28 25.56 -4.37
N ASP A 905 -4.41 24.31 -3.90
CA ASP A 905 -5.23 24.01 -2.73
C ASP A 905 -4.65 24.59 -1.44
N TYR A 906 -3.33 24.57 -1.29
CA TYR A 906 -2.65 25.17 -0.15
C TYR A 906 -2.87 26.69 -0.12
N LYS A 907 -2.71 27.35 -1.27
CA LYS A 907 -2.99 28.78 -1.44
C LYS A 907 -4.43 29.12 -1.08
N ARG A 908 -5.41 28.34 -1.54
CA ARG A 908 -6.83 28.49 -1.19
C ARG A 908 -7.04 28.42 0.32
N VAL A 909 -6.51 27.39 0.98
CA VAL A 909 -6.63 27.21 2.44
C VAL A 909 -5.97 28.38 3.21
N LEU A 910 -4.79 28.85 2.78
CA LEU A 910 -4.13 30.00 3.38
C LEU A 910 -4.96 31.29 3.23
N GLN A 911 -5.58 31.52 2.08
CA GLN A 911 -6.45 32.67 1.84
C GLN A 911 -7.74 32.61 2.66
N GLU A 912 -8.37 31.43 2.74
CA GLU A 912 -9.54 31.20 3.59
C GLU A 912 -9.21 31.48 5.07
N ARG A 913 -8.05 31.02 5.56
CA ARG A 913 -7.56 31.28 6.93
C ARG A 913 -7.26 32.76 7.17
N LYS A 914 -6.56 33.45 6.25
CA LYS A 914 -6.31 34.90 6.36
C LYS A 914 -7.62 35.67 6.43
N THR A 915 -8.62 35.28 5.64
CA THR A 915 -9.96 35.89 5.65
C THR A 915 -10.70 35.60 6.96
N ALA A 916 -10.63 34.38 7.48
CA ALA A 916 -11.25 34.01 8.76
C ALA A 916 -10.64 34.78 9.94
N LEU A 917 -9.31 34.86 10.02
CA LEU A 917 -8.60 35.64 11.04
C LEU A 917 -8.92 37.13 10.95
N ALA A 918 -9.01 37.69 9.74
CA ALA A 918 -9.41 39.08 9.55
C ALA A 918 -10.86 39.34 10.02
N LYS A 919 -11.77 38.39 9.80
CA LYS A 919 -13.15 38.45 10.31
C LYS A 919 -13.20 38.35 11.83
N GLU A 920 -12.43 37.46 12.43
CA GLU A 920 -12.36 37.29 13.89
C GLU A 920 -11.76 38.54 14.56
N HIS A 921 -10.69 39.10 13.97
CA HIS A 921 -10.11 40.36 14.43
C HIS A 921 -11.12 41.51 14.34
N ALA A 922 -11.80 41.67 13.20
CA ALA A 922 -12.82 42.68 13.02
C ALA A 922 -14.01 42.49 13.99
N GLN A 923 -14.34 41.25 14.35
CA GLN A 923 -15.38 40.95 15.33
C GLN A 923 -14.93 41.29 16.76
N ARG A 924 -13.68 40.96 17.14
CA ARG A 924 -13.10 41.35 18.43
C ARG A 924 -12.96 42.86 18.56
N GLU A 925 -12.59 43.58 17.50
CA GLU A 925 -12.56 45.04 17.49
C GLU A 925 -13.96 45.65 17.64
N ARG A 926 -14.98 45.10 16.97
CA ARG A 926 -16.38 45.53 17.16
C ARG A 926 -16.88 45.26 18.58
N GLU A 927 -16.52 44.13 19.18
CA GLU A 927 -16.86 43.79 20.56
C GLU A 927 -16.11 44.68 21.57
N ALA A 928 -14.87 45.09 21.27
CA ALA A 928 -14.11 46.03 22.09
C ALA A 928 -14.67 47.46 22.03
N VAL A 929 -15.06 47.93 20.83
CA VAL A 929 -15.71 49.25 20.62
C VAL A 929 -17.13 49.27 21.20
N SER A 930 -17.82 48.13 21.27
CA SER A 930 -19.13 47.99 21.92
C SER A 930 -19.06 47.98 23.46
N ARG A 931 -17.87 47.79 24.06
CA ARG A 931 -17.66 47.69 25.52
C ARG A 931 -16.90 48.89 26.11
N GLY A 932 -16.47 49.83 25.29
CA GLY A 932 -15.97 51.15 25.70
C GLY A 932 -17.01 52.22 25.40
#